data_AF-A0A061EGR2-F1
#
_entry.id   AF-A0A061EGR2-F1
#
_cell.length_a   1.000
_cell.length_b   1.000
_cell.length_c   1.000
_cell.angle_alpha   90.00
_cell.angle_beta   90.00
_cell.angle_gamma   90.00
#
_symmetry.space_group_name_H-M   'P 1'
#
loop_
_entity.id
_entity.type
_entity.pdbx_description
1 polymer ?
#
loop_
_entity_poly.entity_id
_entity_poly.type
_entity_poly.pdbx_seq_one_letter_code
_entity_poly.pdbx_strand_id
1 'polypeptide(L)'
;MISVIVFSENYASSSWCLEELSKIMEFKHTKVLLVVPIFYHVDPSDIRKQTGSFQQAFAEDEKNGIDKVQKHEPTIIEEIAQDVLKKLHRMSASDCEGLIGIGPQMEQIKSLLCVGDGESIRIIGIWGMGGTGKTTLAQAIYDEVFSPFESHYFLANVREKSEEPGGITPLRDKLLSNILKEKDLHISYPRIGSTFTIFRLRRKRVLAVFDDASEVEQREKLATRRDNFGPGSRIIVTSRDKQVLRNVVDDDALYEVQELNYDDSLRLFSLYAFKQNHPVDDFLDLSNRVLQYARGVPLALKVLGSALYQKTRVCWESVTKKLKEHPDQTIQKILKISYDGLDETEKCIFLDIACFFKGYDGDDVKKILDSCYSGGALGGITNLIDRSLLYDDGSNNLGMHDLLQEMGRNVVRSESRWPEERSRLWTFEDVSKVLKNNSGTKSIEGMCLNMSNIVEPIKLRATAFKRMIHLKFIKFYDSSEHRHSRKQKILLPAQRLKSLSDKLTYFHWENCPLKSVPSNFCPENLVQLILPESDIEQLWDGDQNLVNLRVLSLRESGNLVRIPNLSQATNLEILDLDRCRSLVELPCLNHLKSLKGLYIQFCRNLKKFPEVPCHLDSLYLTGTGIEEVPDSVEHLLQLRELHMGGSKVENVSSNIYKLGSLRTLNLYCPIAEFPEVPRNLSSLILLELGMDGSRIQKLPSSIVRSLQILTVINCKYLKSLPELPPSLGSIPANGCISLEEVSFADHHQTRFDRSYQLNNFGHCFNLNHNAINNIVANGMLRIQRLAMQLAREFPRGPGQVACHFPGSEIPERPWSFNDPPPLQHPDLVLIFFNGHKMFNSGEMFLEDKLYEEALFDFFRAIAADYAFGNHTNYVVKKCGVHVFYEDTVLYRKRSLSISDEDEPEPSSFKGEAEDLAQRLKKLRIDD
;
A
#
# COMPACT_ATOMS: atom_id res chain seq x y z
N MET A 1 11.05 -0.16 -52.89
CA MET A 1 11.35 1.08 -53.64
C MET A 1 10.40 2.18 -53.17
N ILE A 2 10.67 3.45 -53.49
CA ILE A 2 9.77 4.59 -53.21
C ILE A 2 9.48 5.29 -54.54
N SER A 3 8.21 5.60 -54.82
CA SER A 3 7.78 6.52 -55.87
C SER A 3 7.04 7.70 -55.24
N VAL A 4 7.40 8.90 -55.65
CA VAL A 4 6.79 10.16 -55.19
C VAL A 4 5.97 10.73 -56.35
N ILE A 5 4.67 10.93 -56.14
CA ILE A 5 3.77 11.49 -57.15
C ILE A 5 3.46 12.92 -56.74
N VAL A 6 3.83 13.90 -57.57
CA VAL A 6 3.51 15.31 -57.35
C VAL A 6 2.30 15.69 -58.21
N PHE A 7 1.11 15.61 -57.63
CA PHE A 7 -0.11 16.08 -58.28
C PHE A 7 -0.14 17.61 -58.28
N SER A 8 -0.12 18.21 -59.47
CA SER A 8 -0.37 19.62 -59.74
C SER A 8 -1.66 19.78 -60.55
N GLU A 9 -2.13 21.02 -60.70
CA GLU A 9 -3.40 21.33 -61.40
C GLU A 9 -3.46 20.74 -62.81
N ASN A 10 -2.31 20.73 -63.51
CA ASN A 10 -2.15 20.25 -64.87
C ASN A 10 -1.63 18.80 -64.95
N TYR A 11 -1.59 18.03 -63.84
CA TYR A 11 -1.03 16.67 -63.86
C TYR A 11 -1.81 15.73 -64.79
N ALA A 12 -3.12 15.95 -64.93
CA ALA A 12 -4.00 15.13 -65.76
C ALA A 12 -3.87 15.37 -67.28
N SER A 13 -3.38 16.54 -67.72
CA SER A 13 -3.25 16.85 -69.17
C SER A 13 -1.99 16.26 -69.81
N SER A 14 -1.29 15.39 -69.09
CA SER A 14 -0.25 14.53 -69.65
C SER A 14 -0.66 13.07 -69.54
N SER A 15 -0.97 12.47 -70.70
CA SER A 15 -1.19 11.03 -70.84
C SER A 15 -0.03 10.21 -70.29
N TRP A 16 1.21 10.71 -70.40
CA TRP A 16 2.40 10.07 -69.85
C TRP A 16 2.40 10.04 -68.31
N CYS A 17 2.00 11.13 -67.64
CA CYS A 17 1.83 11.16 -66.18
C CYS A 17 0.74 10.18 -65.72
N LEU A 18 -0.36 10.06 -66.47
CA LEU A 18 -1.45 9.12 -66.16
C LEU A 18 -1.04 7.65 -66.41
N GLU A 19 -0.27 7.38 -67.47
CA GLU A 19 0.32 6.06 -67.74
C GLU A 19 1.32 5.63 -66.67
N GLU A 20 2.24 6.52 -66.28
CA GLU A 20 3.17 6.25 -65.17
C GLU A 20 2.42 6.04 -63.86
N LEU A 21 1.39 6.84 -63.56
CA LEU A 21 0.53 6.66 -62.39
C LEU A 21 -0.15 5.28 -62.37
N SER A 22 -0.68 4.81 -63.51
CA SER A 22 -1.25 3.45 -63.61
C SER A 22 -0.21 2.39 -63.30
N LYS A 23 0.95 2.45 -63.97
CA LYS A 23 2.06 1.49 -63.76
C LYS A 23 2.57 1.50 -62.31
N ILE A 24 2.72 2.68 -61.70
CA ILE A 24 3.09 2.84 -60.29
C ILE A 24 2.06 2.19 -59.36
N MET A 25 0.77 2.33 -59.66
CA MET A 25 -0.31 1.72 -58.87
C MET A 25 -0.40 0.20 -59.09
N GLU A 26 -0.18 -0.31 -60.31
CA GLU A 26 -0.02 -1.74 -60.59
C GLU A 26 1.14 -2.33 -59.77
N PHE A 27 2.32 -1.71 -59.79
CA PHE A 27 3.46 -2.13 -58.95
C PHE A 27 3.18 -2.01 -57.44
N LYS A 28 2.39 -1.02 -57.00
CA LYS A 28 1.97 -0.89 -55.59
C LYS A 28 1.20 -2.12 -55.10
N HIS A 29 0.38 -2.75 -55.94
CA HIS A 29 -0.34 -3.98 -55.59
C HIS A 29 0.59 -5.18 -55.33
N THR A 30 1.84 -5.16 -55.83
CA THR A 30 2.86 -6.19 -55.55
C THR A 30 3.54 -6.06 -54.18
N LYS A 31 3.19 -5.04 -53.37
CA LYS A 31 3.73 -4.73 -52.03
C LYS A 31 5.22 -4.33 -51.95
N VAL A 32 5.97 -4.25 -53.05
CA VAL A 32 7.41 -3.87 -53.04
C VAL A 32 7.65 -2.36 -53.29
N LEU A 33 6.62 -1.62 -53.74
CA LEU A 33 6.69 -0.19 -54.06
C LEU A 33 5.88 0.65 -53.07
N LEU A 34 6.57 1.52 -52.32
CA LEU A 34 5.96 2.55 -51.49
C LEU A 34 5.58 3.75 -52.38
N VAL A 35 4.37 4.28 -52.22
CA VAL A 35 3.84 5.36 -53.07
C VAL A 35 3.41 6.54 -52.19
N VAL A 36 4.09 7.68 -52.35
CA VAL A 36 3.91 8.88 -51.53
C VAL A 36 3.31 10.00 -52.40
N PRO A 37 2.03 10.37 -52.21
CA PRO A 37 1.42 11.48 -52.95
C PRO A 37 1.72 12.83 -52.30
N ILE A 38 1.99 13.83 -53.14
CA ILE A 38 2.14 15.24 -52.82
C ILE A 38 1.10 15.99 -53.64
N PHE A 39 0.47 16.98 -53.01
CA PHE A 39 -0.66 17.72 -53.57
C PHE A 39 -0.25 19.20 -53.63
N TYR A 40 0.23 19.62 -54.80
CA TYR A 40 0.85 20.92 -55.04
C TYR A 40 -0.16 21.84 -55.72
N HIS A 41 -0.74 22.76 -54.95
CA HIS A 41 -1.86 23.64 -55.33
C HIS A 41 -3.14 22.92 -55.81
N VAL A 42 -3.34 21.65 -55.42
CA VAL A 42 -4.57 20.87 -55.72
C VAL A 42 -5.14 20.27 -54.45
N ASP A 43 -6.46 20.30 -54.28
CA ASP A 43 -7.11 19.58 -53.19
C ASP A 43 -7.20 18.06 -53.51
N PRO A 44 -6.86 17.15 -52.57
CA PRO A 44 -6.96 15.71 -52.79
C PRO A 44 -8.37 15.22 -53.18
N SER A 45 -9.42 15.95 -52.82
CA SER A 45 -10.79 15.62 -53.18
C SER A 45 -11.16 16.01 -54.62
N ASP A 46 -10.52 17.02 -55.21
CA ASP A 46 -10.69 17.35 -56.64
C ASP A 46 -10.09 16.26 -57.53
N ILE A 47 -8.93 15.72 -57.17
CA ILE A 47 -8.32 14.56 -57.84
C ILE A 47 -9.22 13.32 -57.71
N ARG A 48 -9.75 13.08 -56.49
CA ARG A 48 -10.58 11.91 -56.19
C ARG A 48 -11.97 11.96 -56.83
N LYS A 49 -12.53 13.16 -57.04
CA LYS A 49 -13.87 13.37 -57.64
C LYS A 49 -13.82 13.75 -59.11
N GLN A 50 -12.62 14.05 -59.64
CA GLN A 50 -12.42 14.65 -60.97
C GLN A 50 -13.22 15.95 -61.11
N THR A 51 -12.96 16.89 -60.20
CA THR A 51 -13.56 18.24 -60.14
C THR A 51 -12.49 19.35 -60.20
N GLY A 52 -12.91 20.61 -60.34
CA GLY A 52 -12.02 21.76 -60.32
C GLY A 52 -11.07 21.83 -61.53
N SER A 53 -9.86 22.38 -61.34
CA SER A 53 -8.82 22.47 -62.36
C SER A 53 -8.40 21.07 -62.87
N PHE A 54 -8.38 20.08 -61.99
CA PHE A 54 -8.05 18.70 -62.34
C PHE A 54 -9.05 18.06 -63.32
N GLN A 55 -10.32 18.48 -63.30
CA GLN A 55 -11.33 18.06 -64.28
C GLN A 55 -11.07 18.66 -65.66
N GLN A 56 -10.66 19.92 -65.72
CA GLN A 56 -10.38 20.64 -66.96
C GLN A 56 -9.15 20.02 -67.65
N ALA A 57 -8.09 19.76 -66.87
CA ALA A 57 -6.91 19.04 -67.35
C ALA A 57 -7.18 17.59 -67.79
N PHE A 58 -8.26 16.94 -67.30
CA PHE A 58 -8.70 15.62 -67.77
C PHE A 58 -9.57 15.67 -69.03
N ALA A 59 -10.10 16.84 -69.40
CA ALA A 59 -11.00 17.03 -70.54
C ALA A 59 -10.28 17.59 -71.79
N GLU A 60 -9.14 18.25 -71.61
CA GLU A 60 -8.29 18.74 -72.71
C GLU A 60 -7.28 17.70 -73.18
N ASP A 61 -7.75 16.62 -73.81
CA ASP A 61 -6.91 15.76 -74.64
C ASP A 61 -6.98 16.22 -76.12
N GLU A 62 -5.84 16.21 -76.82
CA GLU A 62 -5.63 16.79 -78.16
C GLU A 62 -6.14 18.24 -78.43
N LYS A 63 -5.60 19.26 -77.73
CA LYS A 63 -5.12 20.55 -78.34
C LYS A 63 -4.56 21.57 -77.33
N ASN A 64 -3.23 21.58 -77.18
CA ASN A 64 -2.36 22.69 -77.63
C ASN A 64 -0.90 22.44 -77.19
N GLY A 65 0.05 23.06 -77.91
CA GLY A 65 1.48 22.92 -77.61
C GLY A 65 1.97 23.88 -76.53
N ILE A 66 2.93 23.37 -75.74
CA ILE A 66 4.04 24.06 -75.05
C ILE A 66 4.04 25.60 -75.16
N ASP A 67 3.82 26.31 -74.04
CA ASP A 67 4.75 27.38 -73.64
C ASP A 67 4.69 27.71 -72.13
N LYS A 68 5.68 28.47 -71.64
CA LYS A 68 5.88 29.01 -70.27
C LYS A 68 6.35 28.03 -69.19
N VAL A 69 7.56 27.49 -69.35
CA VAL A 69 8.39 27.12 -68.19
C VAL A 69 8.96 28.40 -67.56
N GLN A 70 8.40 28.84 -66.43
CA GLN A 70 8.88 30.01 -65.71
C GLN A 70 9.88 29.59 -64.60
N LYS A 71 11.12 30.08 -64.68
CA LYS A 71 12.08 30.05 -63.56
C LYS A 71 11.63 31.10 -62.52
N HIS A 72 11.83 30.97 -61.21
CA HIS A 72 12.56 30.00 -60.36
C HIS A 72 11.71 29.71 -59.11
N GLU A 73 12.07 28.69 -58.31
CA GLU A 73 12.44 28.96 -56.90
C GLU A 73 13.10 27.74 -56.20
N PRO A 74 14.20 27.91 -55.44
CA PRO A 74 14.76 26.86 -54.57
C PRO A 74 13.80 26.45 -53.44
N THR A 75 13.04 27.41 -52.93
CA THR A 75 12.01 27.29 -51.89
C THR A 75 10.98 26.21 -52.22
N ILE A 76 10.53 26.11 -53.46
CA ILE A 76 9.59 25.06 -53.91
C ILE A 76 10.20 23.66 -53.78
N ILE A 77 11.49 23.51 -54.10
CA ILE A 77 12.22 22.24 -53.94
C ILE A 77 12.42 21.92 -52.45
N GLU A 78 12.70 22.92 -51.61
CA GLU A 78 12.80 22.73 -50.16
C GLU A 78 11.47 22.38 -49.51
N GLU A 79 10.35 22.98 -49.91
CA GLU A 79 9.01 22.63 -49.41
C GLU A 79 8.60 21.20 -49.80
N ILE A 80 8.80 20.82 -51.07
CA ILE A 80 8.55 19.46 -51.54
C ILE A 80 9.47 18.46 -50.82
N ALA A 81 10.77 18.77 -50.68
CA ALA A 81 11.70 17.92 -49.95
C ALA A 81 11.37 17.82 -48.45
N GLN A 82 10.88 18.88 -47.82
CA GLN A 82 10.43 18.87 -46.43
C GLN A 82 9.13 18.07 -46.25
N ASP A 83 8.15 18.15 -47.15
CA ASP A 83 6.95 17.33 -47.07
C ASP A 83 7.24 15.85 -47.39
N VAL A 84 8.16 15.56 -48.33
CA VAL A 84 8.74 14.22 -48.52
C VAL A 84 9.39 13.73 -47.23
N LEU A 85 10.31 14.49 -46.63
CA LEU A 85 10.98 14.12 -45.38
C LEU A 85 9.97 13.94 -44.24
N LYS A 86 8.95 14.79 -44.13
CA LYS A 86 7.92 14.73 -43.08
C LYS A 86 6.98 13.54 -43.26
N LYS A 87 6.64 13.17 -44.49
CA LYS A 87 5.87 11.96 -44.81
C LYS A 87 6.72 10.71 -44.59
N LEU A 88 7.96 10.69 -45.09
CA LEU A 88 8.90 9.60 -44.85
C LEU A 88 9.20 9.42 -43.36
N HIS A 89 9.46 10.48 -42.59
CA HIS A 89 9.63 10.38 -41.13
C HIS A 89 8.35 9.99 -40.37
N ARG A 90 7.15 10.21 -40.91
CA ARG A 90 5.90 9.64 -40.36
C ARG A 90 5.70 8.16 -40.72
N MET A 91 6.35 7.69 -41.78
CA MET A 91 6.29 6.32 -42.29
C MET A 91 7.53 5.49 -41.90
N SER A 92 8.57 6.16 -41.38
CA SER A 92 9.80 5.64 -40.79
C SER A 92 9.98 6.11 -39.35
N ALA A 93 8.91 6.63 -38.73
CA ALA A 93 8.74 6.58 -37.29
C ALA A 93 8.70 5.09 -36.98
N SER A 94 9.84 4.56 -36.54
CA SER A 94 10.16 3.14 -36.62
C SER A 94 9.09 2.31 -35.94
N ASP A 95 8.79 1.13 -36.51
CA ASP A 95 8.22 0.03 -35.73
C ASP A 95 9.03 -0.07 -34.43
N CYS A 96 8.37 0.19 -33.30
CA CYS A 96 9.03 0.38 -32.01
C CYS A 96 9.41 -0.97 -31.38
N GLU A 97 10.15 -1.80 -32.13
CA GLU A 97 10.54 -3.16 -31.79
C GLU A 97 11.32 -3.19 -30.47
N GLY A 98 10.62 -3.58 -29.38
CA GLY A 98 11.18 -3.67 -28.04
C GLY A 98 10.96 -2.47 -27.11
N LEU A 99 10.10 -1.50 -27.50
CA LEU A 99 9.49 -0.56 -26.55
C LEU A 99 8.15 -1.14 -26.08
N ILE A 100 8.10 -1.54 -24.80
CA ILE A 100 7.00 -2.29 -24.20
C ILE A 100 6.58 -1.57 -22.90
N GLY A 101 5.27 -1.47 -22.66
CA GLY A 101 4.66 -0.85 -21.47
C GLY A 101 4.77 0.68 -21.31
N ILE A 102 5.61 1.38 -22.09
CA ILE A 102 5.84 2.83 -21.93
C ILE A 102 4.66 3.74 -22.37
N GLY A 103 3.71 3.22 -23.15
CA GLY A 103 2.65 4.02 -23.80
C GLY A 103 1.87 4.94 -22.85
N PRO A 104 1.28 4.44 -21.74
CA PRO A 104 0.55 5.28 -20.80
C PRO A 104 1.40 6.38 -20.14
N GLN A 105 2.68 6.08 -19.85
CA GLN A 105 3.63 7.05 -19.30
C GLN A 105 3.98 8.14 -20.33
N MET A 106 4.12 7.74 -21.59
CA MET A 106 4.39 8.62 -22.72
C MET A 106 3.23 9.60 -22.97
N GLU A 107 1.97 9.15 -22.92
CA GLU A 107 0.81 10.06 -23.02
C GLU A 107 0.72 11.04 -21.85
N GLN A 108 1.00 10.59 -20.62
CA GLN A 108 1.03 11.47 -19.44
C GLN A 108 2.08 12.59 -19.61
N ILE A 109 3.31 12.26 -20.04
CA ILE A 109 4.35 13.27 -20.24
C ILE A 109 4.06 14.15 -21.47
N LYS A 110 3.50 13.61 -22.56
CA LYS A 110 3.06 14.43 -23.71
C LYS A 110 1.96 15.43 -23.35
N SER A 111 1.06 15.05 -22.43
CA SER A 111 0.08 15.96 -21.83
C SER A 111 0.75 17.07 -21.02
N LEU A 112 1.66 16.72 -20.09
CA LEU A 112 2.45 17.69 -19.32
C LEU A 112 3.30 18.61 -20.20
N LEU A 113 3.80 18.11 -21.34
CA LEU A 113 4.53 18.90 -22.34
C LEU A 113 3.63 19.93 -23.03
N CYS A 114 2.32 19.71 -23.17
CA CYS A 114 1.43 20.57 -23.96
C CYS A 114 2.03 20.90 -25.35
N VAL A 115 2.37 19.86 -26.12
CA VAL A 115 3.00 20.00 -27.46
C VAL A 115 1.97 20.60 -28.45
N GLY A 116 2.06 21.91 -28.65
CA GLY A 116 1.12 22.68 -29.50
C GLY A 116 0.94 24.11 -29.02
N ASP A 117 1.07 24.36 -27.71
CA ASP A 117 1.14 25.70 -27.13
C ASP A 117 2.45 26.40 -27.55
N GLY A 118 2.31 27.45 -28.37
CA GLY A 118 3.42 28.24 -28.90
C GLY A 118 3.88 29.39 -28.00
N GLU A 119 3.18 29.68 -26.91
CA GLU A 119 3.48 30.79 -25.99
C GLU A 119 4.37 30.32 -24.83
N SER A 120 3.95 29.29 -24.09
CA SER A 120 4.65 28.90 -22.87
C SER A 120 6.01 28.23 -23.13
N ILE A 121 6.90 28.30 -22.14
CA ILE A 121 8.12 27.49 -22.04
C ILE A 121 7.91 26.53 -20.87
N ARG A 122 8.05 25.22 -21.09
CA ARG A 122 7.88 24.20 -20.05
C ARG A 122 9.14 23.36 -19.84
N ILE A 123 9.44 23.03 -18.59
CA ILE A 123 10.55 22.16 -18.20
C ILE A 123 10.03 20.99 -17.37
N ILE A 124 10.24 19.76 -17.84
CA ILE A 124 9.78 18.52 -17.19
C ILE A 124 10.98 17.74 -16.64
N GLY A 125 10.83 17.22 -15.42
CA GLY A 125 11.81 16.37 -14.75
C GLY A 125 11.34 14.93 -14.66
N ILE A 126 12.04 14.01 -15.31
CA ILE A 126 11.76 12.56 -15.30
C ILE A 126 12.73 11.89 -14.33
N TRP A 127 12.22 11.30 -13.23
CA TRP A 127 13.04 10.70 -12.17
C TRP A 127 12.58 9.29 -11.78
N GLY A 128 13.24 8.69 -10.76
CA GLY A 128 13.06 7.30 -10.35
C GLY A 128 14.39 6.52 -10.26
N MET A 129 14.32 5.27 -9.80
CA MET A 129 15.46 4.38 -9.56
C MET A 129 16.36 4.14 -10.80
N GLY A 130 17.62 3.75 -10.60
CA GLY A 130 18.51 3.30 -11.67
C GLY A 130 17.93 2.10 -12.46
N GLY A 131 17.92 2.19 -13.80
CA GLY A 131 17.44 1.09 -14.66
C GLY A 131 15.94 1.02 -14.91
N THR A 132 15.11 1.91 -14.36
CA THR A 132 13.64 1.96 -14.60
C THR A 132 13.23 2.36 -16.02
N GLY A 133 14.16 2.86 -16.85
CA GLY A 133 13.90 3.19 -18.25
C GLY A 133 13.75 4.68 -18.58
N LYS A 134 14.01 5.60 -17.64
CA LYS A 134 13.95 7.08 -17.83
C LYS A 134 14.50 7.56 -19.18
N THR A 135 15.73 7.18 -19.52
CA THR A 135 16.40 7.54 -20.79
C THR A 135 15.62 7.03 -22.01
N THR A 136 15.11 5.81 -21.95
CA THR A 136 14.31 5.20 -23.02
C THR A 136 12.96 5.91 -23.19
N LEU A 137 12.31 6.29 -22.08
CA LEU A 137 11.05 7.05 -22.10
C LEU A 137 11.27 8.46 -22.68
N ALA A 138 12.33 9.16 -22.24
CA ALA A 138 12.70 10.48 -22.76
C ALA A 138 13.09 10.45 -24.24
N GLN A 139 13.78 9.39 -24.70
CA GLN A 139 14.12 9.17 -26.10
C GLN A 139 12.88 8.92 -26.95
N ALA A 140 11.99 8.01 -26.54
CA ALA A 140 10.73 7.73 -27.25
C ALA A 140 9.84 8.98 -27.39
N ILE A 141 9.73 9.78 -26.32
CA ILE A 141 9.02 11.07 -26.35
C ILE A 141 9.68 12.02 -27.36
N TYR A 142 11.01 12.17 -27.31
CA TYR A 142 11.75 13.04 -28.22
C TYR A 142 11.55 12.64 -29.69
N ASP A 143 11.66 11.35 -30.02
CA ASP A 143 11.51 10.84 -31.38
C ASP A 143 10.08 10.99 -31.93
N GLU A 144 9.05 10.99 -31.07
CA GLU A 144 7.67 11.30 -31.47
C GLU A 144 7.47 12.82 -31.66
N VAL A 145 7.97 13.66 -30.74
CA VAL A 145 7.56 15.07 -30.63
C VAL A 145 8.55 16.10 -31.22
N PHE A 146 9.71 15.71 -31.77
CA PHE A 146 10.69 16.70 -32.29
C PHE A 146 10.21 17.49 -33.52
N SER A 147 9.41 16.88 -34.38
CA SER A 147 9.10 17.42 -35.72
C SER A 147 8.43 18.82 -35.79
N PRO A 148 7.69 19.32 -34.76
CA PRO A 148 7.15 20.69 -34.76
C PRO A 148 8.10 21.77 -34.23
N PHE A 149 9.37 21.46 -33.92
CA PHE A 149 10.34 22.40 -33.34
C PHE A 149 11.38 22.86 -34.37
N GLU A 150 11.75 24.14 -34.32
CA GLU A 150 12.69 24.76 -35.28
C GLU A 150 14.13 24.26 -35.08
N SER A 151 14.46 23.88 -33.85
CA SER A 151 15.70 23.21 -33.51
C SER A 151 15.50 22.25 -32.34
N HIS A 152 16.23 21.15 -32.32
CA HIS A 152 16.08 20.11 -31.30
C HIS A 152 17.40 19.38 -31.05
N TYR A 153 17.62 18.90 -29.81
CA TYR A 153 18.83 18.16 -29.46
C TYR A 153 18.64 17.23 -28.24
N PHE A 154 19.23 16.04 -28.30
CA PHE A 154 19.27 15.08 -27.20
C PHE A 154 20.69 14.97 -26.63
N LEU A 155 20.91 15.48 -25.42
CA LEU A 155 22.19 15.43 -24.70
C LEU A 155 22.21 14.23 -23.75
N ALA A 156 22.54 13.05 -24.30
CA ALA A 156 22.66 11.79 -23.56
C ALA A 156 23.83 11.78 -22.55
N ASN A 157 23.68 11.08 -21.42
CA ASN A 157 24.71 10.83 -20.39
C ASN A 157 25.44 12.10 -19.90
N VAL A 158 24.69 13.07 -19.38
CA VAL A 158 25.22 14.35 -18.86
C VAL A 158 26.23 14.14 -17.74
N ARG A 159 25.90 13.32 -16.72
CA ARG A 159 26.78 13.02 -15.59
C ARG A 159 28.14 12.47 -16.05
N GLU A 160 28.13 11.32 -16.70
CA GLU A 160 29.35 10.61 -17.17
C GLU A 160 30.25 11.51 -18.01
N LYS A 161 29.69 12.28 -18.95
CA LYS A 161 30.47 13.18 -19.81
C LYS A 161 30.87 14.49 -19.14
N SER A 162 30.29 14.83 -17.98
CA SER A 162 30.75 15.95 -17.15
C SER A 162 31.93 15.57 -16.24
N GLU A 163 32.19 14.27 -16.08
CA GLU A 163 33.37 13.70 -15.41
C GLU A 163 34.59 13.59 -16.38
N GLU A 164 34.38 13.75 -17.70
CA GLU A 164 35.45 13.71 -18.72
C GLU A 164 36.40 14.95 -18.69
N PRO A 165 37.62 14.86 -19.23
CA PRO A 165 38.56 15.99 -19.30
C PRO A 165 38.00 17.22 -20.03
N GLY A 166 37.95 18.36 -19.33
CA GLY A 166 37.28 19.59 -19.78
C GLY A 166 35.89 19.78 -19.18
N GLY A 167 35.35 18.75 -18.51
CA GLY A 167 34.10 18.76 -17.78
C GLY A 167 32.92 19.16 -18.65
N ILE A 168 32.12 20.12 -18.17
CA ILE A 168 30.85 20.45 -18.80
C ILE A 168 30.93 21.49 -19.93
N THR A 169 32.06 22.16 -20.11
CA THR A 169 32.24 23.17 -21.18
C THR A 169 32.08 22.55 -22.57
N PRO A 170 32.72 21.40 -22.90
CA PRO A 170 32.46 20.68 -24.16
C PRO A 170 31.00 20.29 -24.36
N LEU A 171 30.29 19.85 -23.31
CA LEU A 171 28.88 19.45 -23.39
C LEU A 171 27.96 20.63 -23.73
N ARG A 172 28.19 21.77 -23.08
CA ARG A 172 27.47 23.02 -23.34
C ARG A 172 27.71 23.52 -24.76
N ASP A 173 28.96 23.54 -25.22
CA ASP A 173 29.30 24.07 -26.54
C ASP A 173 28.80 23.12 -27.65
N LYS A 174 28.80 21.80 -27.40
CA LYS A 174 28.15 20.78 -28.25
C LYS A 174 26.62 20.92 -28.30
N LEU A 175 25.97 21.22 -27.18
CA LEU A 175 24.53 21.52 -27.12
C LEU A 175 24.19 22.76 -27.95
N LEU A 176 24.94 23.85 -27.75
CA LEU A 176 24.67 25.15 -28.37
C LEU A 176 24.98 25.18 -29.86
N SER A 177 26.08 24.57 -30.30
CA SER A 177 26.40 24.38 -31.73
C SER A 177 25.27 23.67 -32.49
N ASN A 178 24.71 22.60 -31.93
CA ASN A 178 23.60 21.87 -32.55
C ASN A 178 22.30 22.70 -32.55
N ILE A 179 21.90 23.30 -31.43
CA ILE A 179 20.66 24.10 -31.35
C ILE A 179 20.71 25.35 -32.26
N LEU A 180 21.88 26.00 -32.36
CA LEU A 180 22.08 27.18 -33.21
C LEU A 180 22.44 26.84 -34.66
N LYS A 181 22.73 25.56 -34.96
CA LYS A 181 23.15 25.01 -36.26
C LYS A 181 24.47 25.65 -36.76
N GLU A 182 25.40 25.87 -35.84
CA GLU A 182 26.72 26.46 -36.09
C GLU A 182 27.85 25.50 -35.70
N LYS A 183 28.82 25.32 -36.59
CA LYS A 183 30.05 24.56 -36.28
C LYS A 183 31.01 25.43 -35.47
N ASP A 184 31.86 24.77 -34.67
CA ASP A 184 33.02 25.37 -34.00
C ASP A 184 32.70 26.53 -33.03
N LEU A 185 31.50 26.49 -32.44
CA LEU A 185 30.97 27.48 -31.50
C LEU A 185 31.61 27.36 -30.10
N HIS A 186 32.87 27.77 -29.97
CA HIS A 186 33.63 27.74 -28.72
C HIS A 186 33.34 28.97 -27.84
N ILE A 187 32.78 28.77 -26.63
CA ILE A 187 32.46 29.83 -25.68
C ILE A 187 33.50 29.84 -24.55
N SER A 188 34.49 30.72 -24.68
CA SER A 188 35.71 30.78 -23.84
C SER A 188 35.52 31.13 -22.34
N TYR A 189 34.29 31.16 -21.83
CA TYR A 189 33.96 31.44 -20.43
C TYR A 189 33.09 30.33 -19.83
N PRO A 190 33.16 30.02 -18.51
CA PRO A 190 32.40 28.91 -17.91
C PRO A 190 30.88 29.11 -17.88
N ARG A 191 30.41 30.36 -17.84
CA ARG A 191 28.99 30.74 -18.02
C ARG A 191 28.77 31.28 -19.43
N ILE A 192 27.52 31.26 -19.91
CA ILE A 192 27.13 31.84 -21.21
C ILE A 192 27.09 33.37 -21.07
N GLY A 193 28.27 34.00 -21.08
CA GLY A 193 28.43 35.44 -20.93
C GLY A 193 28.07 36.25 -22.18
N SER A 194 27.92 35.59 -23.34
CA SER A 194 27.52 36.21 -24.60
C SER A 194 26.01 36.44 -24.64
N THR A 195 25.59 37.66 -24.34
CA THR A 195 24.19 38.13 -24.50
C THR A 195 23.62 37.80 -25.88
N PHE A 196 24.44 37.85 -26.94
CA PHE A 196 24.07 37.48 -28.30
C PHE A 196 23.66 36.00 -28.46
N THR A 197 24.36 35.06 -27.80
CA THR A 197 24.03 33.63 -27.86
C THR A 197 22.68 33.35 -27.21
N ILE A 198 22.43 33.92 -26.02
CA ILE A 198 21.14 33.81 -25.32
C ILE A 198 20.03 34.49 -26.12
N PHE A 199 20.28 35.66 -26.71
CA PHE A 199 19.32 36.38 -27.56
C PHE A 199 18.89 35.56 -28.80
N ARG A 200 19.77 34.72 -29.35
CA ARG A 200 19.43 33.80 -30.43
C ARG A 200 18.59 32.62 -29.95
N LEU A 201 18.94 32.00 -28.82
CA LEU A 201 18.13 30.92 -28.21
C LEU A 201 16.71 31.41 -27.85
N ARG A 202 16.58 32.63 -27.32
CA ARG A 202 15.30 33.32 -27.04
C ARG A 202 14.41 33.58 -28.27
N ARG A 203 14.95 33.44 -29.48
CA ARG A 203 14.21 33.58 -30.75
C ARG A 203 13.86 32.25 -31.39
N LYS A 204 14.33 31.13 -30.82
CA LYS A 204 14.08 29.78 -31.33
C LYS A 204 13.04 29.05 -30.50
N ARG A 205 12.22 28.25 -31.18
CA ARG A 205 11.35 27.26 -30.56
C ARG A 205 12.09 25.92 -30.49
N VAL A 206 12.58 25.57 -29.30
CA VAL A 206 13.55 24.47 -29.09
C VAL A 206 12.93 23.28 -28.36
N LEU A 207 13.28 22.05 -28.76
CA LEU A 207 13.12 20.84 -27.95
C LEU A 207 14.48 20.34 -27.47
N ALA A 208 14.76 20.35 -26.17
CA ALA A 208 16.04 19.90 -25.62
C ALA A 208 15.86 18.81 -24.56
N VAL A 209 16.66 17.75 -24.63
CA VAL A 209 16.70 16.68 -23.60
C VAL A 209 18.08 16.65 -22.94
N PHE A 210 18.09 16.53 -21.60
CA PHE A 210 19.27 16.45 -20.75
C PHE A 210 19.18 15.19 -19.91
N ASP A 211 19.93 14.14 -20.24
CA ASP A 211 19.72 12.80 -19.70
C ASP A 211 20.82 12.33 -18.73
N ASP A 212 20.44 11.61 -17.66
CA ASP A 212 21.26 11.24 -16.49
C ASP A 212 22.02 12.46 -15.91
N ALA A 213 21.28 13.54 -15.62
CA ALA A 213 21.79 14.69 -14.87
C ALA A 213 21.87 14.35 -13.37
N SER A 214 22.91 14.84 -12.68
CA SER A 214 23.24 14.47 -11.30
C SER A 214 23.60 15.63 -10.36
N GLU A 215 23.81 16.84 -10.88
CA GLU A 215 24.22 17.99 -10.06
C GLU A 215 23.50 19.28 -10.44
N VAL A 216 23.20 20.10 -9.43
CA VAL A 216 22.60 21.43 -9.62
C VAL A 216 23.54 22.40 -10.35
N GLU A 217 24.86 22.18 -10.28
CA GLU A 217 25.85 22.99 -11.02
C GLU A 217 25.91 22.64 -12.52
N GLN A 218 25.58 21.40 -12.91
CA GLN A 218 25.48 21.04 -14.33
C GLN A 218 24.46 21.95 -15.04
N ARG A 219 23.34 22.20 -14.37
CA ARG A 219 22.25 23.08 -14.81
C ARG A 219 22.64 24.57 -14.90
N GLU A 220 23.51 25.06 -14.02
CA GLU A 220 24.05 26.44 -14.09
C GLU A 220 24.79 26.69 -15.41
N LYS A 221 25.52 25.66 -15.88
CA LYS A 221 26.46 25.76 -17.01
C LYS A 221 25.83 25.35 -18.34
N LEU A 222 24.89 24.39 -18.37
CA LEU A 222 24.26 23.83 -19.59
C LEU A 222 23.09 24.65 -20.21
N ALA A 223 23.01 25.97 -19.97
CA ALA A 223 21.94 26.84 -20.48
C ALA A 223 20.50 26.53 -19.99
N THR A 224 20.27 25.52 -19.16
CA THR A 224 18.95 24.97 -18.76
C THR A 224 18.01 25.88 -17.94
N ARG A 225 18.29 27.19 -17.82
CA ARG A 225 17.34 28.15 -17.22
C ARG A 225 16.25 28.50 -18.23
N ARG A 226 14.98 28.56 -17.78
CA ARG A 226 13.80 28.89 -18.60
C ARG A 226 14.02 30.15 -19.44
N ASP A 227 14.60 31.19 -18.82
CA ASP A 227 14.89 32.49 -19.42
C ASP A 227 15.83 32.46 -20.63
N ASN A 228 16.47 31.33 -20.96
CA ASN A 228 17.39 31.24 -22.09
C ASN A 228 16.71 30.84 -23.41
N PHE A 229 15.50 30.27 -23.38
CA PHE A 229 14.81 29.73 -24.56
C PHE A 229 13.71 30.67 -25.07
N GLY A 230 13.25 30.46 -26.30
CA GLY A 230 12.13 31.22 -26.87
C GLY A 230 10.76 30.61 -26.57
N PRO A 231 9.66 31.36 -26.79
CA PRO A 231 8.28 30.87 -26.67
C PRO A 231 8.04 29.52 -27.37
N GLY A 232 7.17 28.70 -26.80
CA GLY A 232 6.84 27.37 -27.33
C GLY A 232 7.94 26.32 -27.15
N SER A 233 9.06 26.64 -26.49
CA SER A 233 10.15 25.68 -26.23
C SER A 233 9.81 24.67 -25.14
N ARG A 234 10.39 23.47 -25.23
CA ARG A 234 10.21 22.36 -24.30
C ARG A 234 11.55 21.78 -23.89
N ILE A 235 11.72 21.55 -22.59
CA ILE A 235 12.93 20.96 -22.02
C ILE A 235 12.54 19.73 -21.20
N ILE A 236 13.24 18.62 -21.41
CA ILE A 236 13.11 17.40 -20.62
C ILE A 236 14.46 17.17 -19.92
N VAL A 237 14.44 16.93 -18.61
CA VAL A 237 15.62 16.57 -17.83
C VAL A 237 15.38 15.21 -17.17
N THR A 238 16.27 14.24 -17.36
CA THR A 238 16.21 12.95 -16.65
C THR A 238 17.23 12.93 -15.52
N SER A 239 16.84 12.43 -14.35
CA SER A 239 17.74 12.30 -13.19
C SER A 239 17.42 11.08 -12.34
N ARG A 240 18.33 10.72 -11.44
CA ARG A 240 18.11 9.76 -10.35
C ARG A 240 17.80 10.45 -9.02
N ASP A 241 17.92 11.77 -8.99
CA ASP A 241 17.85 12.59 -7.79
C ASP A 241 16.81 13.69 -7.98
N LYS A 242 15.80 13.71 -7.11
CA LYS A 242 14.67 14.63 -7.14
C LYS A 242 15.07 16.06 -6.81
N GLN A 243 16.11 16.27 -5.99
CA GLN A 243 16.60 17.61 -5.63
C GLN A 243 17.28 18.30 -6.81
N VAL A 244 17.92 17.52 -7.69
CA VAL A 244 18.48 17.99 -8.97
C VAL A 244 17.38 18.56 -9.88
N LEU A 245 16.12 18.16 -9.70
CA LEU A 245 14.96 18.59 -10.52
C LEU A 245 14.03 19.60 -9.83
N ARG A 246 13.82 19.53 -8.51
CA ARG A 246 12.90 20.40 -7.74
C ARG A 246 13.11 21.90 -7.95
N ASN A 247 14.30 22.32 -8.34
CA ASN A 247 14.67 23.72 -8.55
C ASN A 247 14.65 24.12 -10.05
N VAL A 248 14.18 23.25 -10.95
CA VAL A 248 14.44 23.32 -12.40
C VAL A 248 13.17 23.26 -13.23
N VAL A 249 12.20 22.48 -12.76
CA VAL A 249 10.91 22.26 -13.42
C VAL A 249 9.89 23.30 -12.99
N ASP A 250 8.79 23.40 -13.74
CA ASP A 250 7.55 24.01 -13.23
C ASP A 250 6.98 23.12 -12.10
N ASP A 251 6.29 23.66 -11.08
CA ASP A 251 5.96 22.92 -9.84
C ASP A 251 5.18 21.59 -10.06
N ASP A 252 4.29 21.56 -11.06
CA ASP A 252 3.49 20.38 -11.45
C ASP A 252 4.20 19.44 -12.45
N ALA A 253 5.49 19.67 -12.76
CA ALA A 253 6.19 19.03 -13.88
C ALA A 253 7.28 18.01 -13.48
N LEU A 254 7.15 17.39 -12.29
CA LEU A 254 7.92 16.18 -11.91
C LEU A 254 7.15 14.90 -12.27
N TYR A 255 7.80 13.98 -13.00
CA TYR A 255 7.26 12.66 -13.33
C TYR A 255 8.17 11.54 -12.81
N GLU A 256 7.63 10.67 -11.96
CA GLU A 256 8.33 9.47 -11.49
C GLU A 256 8.05 8.27 -12.39
N VAL A 257 9.10 7.67 -12.96
CA VAL A 257 8.98 6.53 -13.88
C VAL A 257 8.65 5.27 -13.12
N GLN A 258 7.40 4.83 -13.27
CA GLN A 258 6.87 3.61 -12.70
C GLN A 258 7.50 2.36 -13.33
N GLU A 259 7.57 1.28 -12.55
CA GLU A 259 7.97 -0.05 -12.99
C GLU A 259 6.97 -0.64 -14.01
N LEU A 260 7.42 -1.60 -14.83
CA LEU A 260 6.51 -2.31 -15.74
C LEU A 260 5.53 -3.20 -14.98
N ASN A 261 4.27 -3.22 -15.43
CA ASN A 261 3.28 -4.20 -14.98
C ASN A 261 3.71 -5.64 -15.35
N TYR A 262 3.01 -6.65 -14.82
CA TYR A 262 3.34 -8.06 -15.03
C TYR A 262 3.38 -8.49 -16.50
N ASP A 263 2.38 -8.10 -17.31
CA ASP A 263 2.28 -8.53 -18.72
C ASP A 263 3.38 -7.91 -19.58
N ASP A 264 3.64 -6.61 -19.41
CA ASP A 264 4.70 -5.91 -20.11
C ASP A 264 6.11 -6.33 -19.62
N SER A 265 6.23 -6.73 -18.35
CA SER A 265 7.43 -7.39 -17.84
C SER A 265 7.67 -8.75 -18.51
N LEU A 266 6.61 -9.56 -18.65
CA LEU A 266 6.67 -10.90 -19.25
C LEU A 266 7.01 -10.80 -20.74
N ARG A 267 6.37 -9.89 -21.47
CA ARG A 267 6.65 -9.58 -22.87
C ARG A 267 8.09 -9.11 -23.06
N LEU A 268 8.55 -8.15 -22.25
CA LEU A 268 9.90 -7.61 -22.36
C LEU A 268 10.96 -8.67 -22.05
N PHE A 269 10.77 -9.45 -20.98
CA PHE A 269 11.66 -10.57 -20.67
C PHE A 269 11.69 -11.60 -21.82
N SER A 270 10.52 -11.96 -22.35
CA SER A 270 10.40 -12.98 -23.40
C SER A 270 11.05 -12.55 -24.73
N LEU A 271 10.97 -11.26 -25.09
CA LEU A 271 11.64 -10.73 -26.27
C LEU A 271 13.18 -10.89 -26.20
N TYR A 272 13.76 -10.80 -25.00
CA TYR A 272 15.20 -10.99 -24.81
C TYR A 272 15.56 -12.48 -24.62
N ALA A 273 14.76 -13.26 -23.90
CA ALA A 273 14.99 -14.67 -23.56
C ALA A 273 14.63 -15.68 -24.66
N PHE A 274 13.61 -15.40 -25.48
CA PHE A 274 13.06 -16.31 -26.49
C PHE A 274 12.94 -15.70 -27.90
N LYS A 275 13.05 -14.36 -28.05
CA LYS A 275 12.78 -13.61 -29.31
C LYS A 275 11.31 -13.65 -29.76
N GLN A 276 10.39 -13.78 -28.81
CA GLN A 276 8.94 -13.77 -29.01
C GLN A 276 8.25 -13.09 -27.80
N ASN A 277 7.00 -12.67 -27.96
CA ASN A 277 6.29 -11.82 -26.99
C ASN A 277 5.75 -12.55 -25.75
N HIS A 278 5.98 -13.85 -25.63
CA HIS A 278 5.55 -14.72 -24.53
C HIS A 278 6.59 -15.83 -24.31
N PRO A 279 6.65 -16.47 -23.13
CA PRO A 279 7.50 -17.64 -22.94
C PRO A 279 7.06 -18.81 -23.83
N VAL A 280 7.95 -19.79 -23.98
CA VAL A 280 7.54 -21.16 -24.35
C VAL A 280 6.94 -21.79 -23.11
N ASP A 281 5.83 -22.52 -23.22
CA ASP A 281 4.97 -22.92 -22.08
C ASP A 281 5.74 -23.58 -20.93
N ASP A 282 6.65 -24.52 -21.24
CA ASP A 282 7.54 -25.17 -20.26
C ASP A 282 8.32 -24.19 -19.37
N PHE A 283 8.66 -23.01 -19.87
CA PHE A 283 9.48 -22.01 -19.18
C PHE A 283 8.69 -20.95 -18.44
N LEU A 284 7.34 -21.00 -18.42
CA LEU A 284 6.52 -19.99 -17.75
C LEU A 284 6.84 -19.87 -16.25
N ASP A 285 7.02 -20.99 -15.54
CA ASP A 285 7.31 -20.98 -14.10
C ASP A 285 8.70 -20.37 -13.80
N LEU A 286 9.71 -20.66 -14.63
CA LEU A 286 11.05 -20.11 -14.50
C LEU A 286 11.11 -18.64 -14.92
N SER A 287 10.32 -18.24 -15.91
CA SER A 287 10.13 -16.83 -16.31
C SER A 287 9.53 -16.03 -15.16
N ASN A 288 8.50 -16.58 -14.49
CA ASN A 288 7.86 -15.92 -13.36
C ASN A 288 8.80 -15.75 -12.15
N ARG A 289 9.74 -16.69 -11.92
CA ARG A 289 10.83 -16.50 -10.92
C ARG A 289 11.76 -15.35 -11.28
N VAL A 290 12.05 -15.13 -12.58
CA VAL A 290 12.86 -13.98 -13.03
C VAL A 290 12.07 -12.68 -12.91
N LEU A 291 10.78 -12.67 -13.23
CA LEU A 291 9.90 -11.50 -13.03
C LEU A 291 9.79 -11.12 -11.55
N GLN A 292 9.62 -12.09 -10.65
CA GLN A 292 9.59 -11.87 -9.19
C GLN A 292 10.90 -11.28 -8.66
N TYR A 293 12.05 -11.64 -9.25
CA TYR A 293 13.35 -11.07 -8.92
C TYR A 293 13.51 -9.65 -9.48
N ALA A 294 13.15 -9.45 -10.75
CA ALA A 294 13.35 -8.19 -11.47
C ALA A 294 12.33 -7.09 -11.17
N ARG A 295 11.13 -7.46 -10.68
CA ARG A 295 10.01 -6.57 -10.29
C ARG A 295 9.84 -5.38 -11.24
N GLY A 296 9.47 -5.67 -12.49
CA GLY A 296 9.16 -4.63 -13.48
C GLY A 296 10.31 -3.72 -13.93
N VAL A 297 11.52 -3.81 -13.37
CA VAL A 297 12.67 -2.98 -13.76
C VAL A 297 13.17 -3.41 -15.16
N PRO A 298 13.01 -2.57 -16.21
CA PRO A 298 13.28 -2.99 -17.60
C PRO A 298 14.72 -3.46 -17.82
N LEU A 299 15.69 -2.81 -17.18
CA LEU A 299 17.10 -3.18 -17.26
C LEU A 299 17.35 -4.61 -16.74
N ALA A 300 16.75 -4.98 -15.61
CA ALA A 300 16.94 -6.30 -15.00
C ALA A 300 16.35 -7.40 -15.90
N LEU A 301 15.14 -7.17 -16.42
CA LEU A 301 14.48 -8.07 -17.38
C LEU A 301 15.32 -8.25 -18.65
N LYS A 302 15.87 -7.17 -19.22
CA LYS A 302 16.74 -7.21 -20.42
C LYS A 302 18.04 -7.97 -20.18
N VAL A 303 18.74 -7.71 -19.05
CA VAL A 303 20.00 -8.40 -18.71
C VAL A 303 19.78 -9.89 -18.50
N LEU A 304 18.80 -10.28 -17.68
CA LEU A 304 18.55 -11.68 -17.36
C LEU A 304 18.00 -12.46 -18.55
N GLY A 305 17.11 -11.86 -19.35
CA GLY A 305 16.64 -12.48 -20.60
C GLY A 305 17.78 -12.73 -21.58
N SER A 306 18.68 -11.76 -21.75
CA SER A 306 19.86 -11.91 -22.61
C SER A 306 20.82 -13.01 -22.13
N ALA A 307 21.03 -13.15 -20.82
CA ALA A 307 21.88 -14.19 -20.23
C ALA A 307 21.28 -15.61 -20.36
N LEU A 308 19.95 -15.70 -20.42
CA LEU A 308 19.17 -16.94 -20.50
C LEU A 308 18.79 -17.35 -21.94
N TYR A 309 19.06 -16.51 -22.93
CA TYR A 309 18.82 -16.81 -24.35
C TYR A 309 19.56 -18.09 -24.79
N GLN A 310 18.84 -18.98 -25.48
CA GLN A 310 19.30 -20.30 -25.93
C GLN A 310 19.87 -21.22 -24.82
N LYS A 311 19.53 -20.99 -23.54
CA LYS A 311 19.92 -21.86 -22.42
C LYS A 311 18.87 -22.95 -22.15
N THR A 312 19.33 -24.14 -21.76
CA THR A 312 18.47 -25.26 -21.36
C THR A 312 17.73 -24.98 -20.05
N ARG A 313 16.61 -25.66 -19.80
CA ARG A 313 15.82 -25.57 -18.56
C ARG A 313 16.68 -25.72 -17.28
N VAL A 314 17.58 -26.71 -17.26
CA VAL A 314 18.50 -26.97 -16.15
C VAL A 314 19.44 -25.78 -15.89
N CYS A 315 19.86 -25.07 -16.94
CA CYS A 315 20.65 -23.85 -16.82
C CYS A 315 19.83 -22.69 -16.24
N TRP A 316 18.57 -22.52 -16.66
CA TRP A 316 17.65 -21.54 -16.06
C TRP A 316 17.39 -21.82 -14.57
N GLU A 317 17.19 -23.09 -14.18
CA GLU A 317 17.01 -23.50 -12.79
C GLU A 317 18.27 -23.20 -11.96
N SER A 318 19.47 -23.46 -12.51
CA SER A 318 20.74 -23.11 -11.87
C SER A 318 20.93 -21.60 -11.71
N VAL A 319 20.58 -20.79 -12.73
CA VAL A 319 20.69 -19.32 -12.69
C VAL A 319 19.67 -18.71 -11.73
N THR A 320 18.40 -19.10 -11.82
CA THR A 320 17.34 -18.60 -10.92
C THR A 320 17.55 -19.01 -9.47
N LYS A 321 18.16 -20.18 -9.21
CA LYS A 321 18.64 -20.53 -7.85
C LYS A 321 19.79 -19.62 -7.43
N LYS A 322 20.83 -19.46 -8.26
CA LYS A 322 22.00 -18.64 -7.95
C LYS A 322 21.63 -17.19 -7.61
N LEU A 323 20.68 -16.58 -8.35
CA LEU A 323 20.22 -15.20 -8.14
C LEU A 323 19.66 -14.94 -6.73
N LYS A 324 19.19 -15.95 -5.99
CA LYS A 324 18.73 -15.76 -4.59
C LYS A 324 19.88 -15.55 -3.59
N GLU A 325 21.09 -15.97 -3.96
CA GLU A 325 22.29 -15.93 -3.12
C GLU A 325 23.30 -14.89 -3.62
N HIS A 326 23.43 -14.78 -4.94
CA HIS A 326 24.49 -14.06 -5.65
C HIS A 326 23.89 -13.26 -6.83
N PRO A 327 23.61 -11.95 -6.66
CA PRO A 327 23.00 -11.12 -7.71
C PRO A 327 23.86 -10.97 -8.97
N ASP A 328 23.19 -10.62 -10.08
CA ASP A 328 23.89 -10.31 -11.32
C ASP A 328 24.72 -9.02 -11.20
N GLN A 329 25.99 -9.12 -11.55
CA GLN A 329 26.97 -8.04 -11.38
C GLN A 329 26.72 -6.84 -12.31
N THR A 330 25.96 -7.00 -13.40
CA THR A 330 25.61 -5.91 -14.32
C THR A 330 24.49 -5.05 -13.73
N ILE A 331 23.44 -5.70 -13.22
CA ILE A 331 22.33 -5.04 -12.51
C ILE A 331 22.88 -4.30 -11.28
N GLN A 332 23.70 -5.00 -10.48
CA GLN A 332 24.31 -4.47 -9.27
C GLN A 332 25.13 -3.19 -9.52
N LYS A 333 26.00 -3.18 -10.53
CA LYS A 333 26.78 -1.98 -10.90
C LYS A 333 25.89 -0.78 -11.20
N ILE A 334 24.82 -0.95 -11.96
CA ILE A 334 23.99 0.17 -12.44
C ILE A 334 23.10 0.75 -11.32
N LEU A 335 22.67 -0.10 -10.37
CA LEU A 335 21.98 0.34 -9.15
C LEU A 335 22.95 1.03 -8.17
N LYS A 336 24.16 0.46 -7.99
CA LYS A 336 25.16 0.96 -7.03
C LYS A 336 25.66 2.38 -7.33
N ILE A 337 25.56 2.87 -8.58
CA ILE A 337 25.85 4.27 -8.95
C ILE A 337 25.20 5.28 -8.00
N SER A 338 23.91 5.09 -7.64
CA SER A 338 23.21 6.02 -6.73
C SER A 338 23.68 5.92 -5.28
N TYR A 339 24.26 4.77 -4.88
CA TYR A 339 24.79 4.50 -3.54
C TYR A 339 26.24 4.98 -3.39
N ASP A 340 27.08 4.83 -4.42
CA ASP A 340 28.48 5.25 -4.35
C ASP A 340 28.63 6.78 -4.21
N GLY A 341 27.67 7.55 -4.76
CA GLY A 341 27.58 9.01 -4.62
C GLY A 341 26.91 9.53 -3.34
N LEU A 342 26.60 8.68 -2.35
CA LEU A 342 26.15 9.06 -1.01
C LEU A 342 27.33 9.39 -0.08
N ASP A 343 27.08 10.05 1.05
CA ASP A 343 28.06 10.11 2.14
C ASP A 343 28.12 8.80 2.97
N GLU A 344 29.13 8.66 3.84
CA GLU A 344 29.34 7.42 4.61
C GLU A 344 28.28 7.16 5.69
N THR A 345 27.62 8.20 6.19
CA THR A 345 26.48 8.10 7.11
C THR A 345 25.25 7.61 6.37
N GLU A 346 24.96 8.22 5.21
CA GLU A 346 23.86 7.82 4.32
C GLU A 346 24.01 6.38 3.81
N LYS A 347 25.24 5.97 3.47
CA LYS A 347 25.57 4.57 3.16
C LYS A 347 25.23 3.65 4.33
N CYS A 348 25.64 3.99 5.55
CA CYS A 348 25.34 3.18 6.73
C CYS A 348 23.82 3.09 7.01
N ILE A 349 23.09 4.20 6.89
CA ILE A 349 21.62 4.24 7.00
C ILE A 349 20.96 3.33 5.95
N PHE A 350 21.37 3.45 4.68
CA PHE A 350 20.86 2.59 3.59
C PHE A 350 21.11 1.10 3.87
N LEU A 351 22.31 0.74 4.34
CA LEU A 351 22.65 -0.65 4.67
C LEU A 351 21.88 -1.16 5.90
N ASP A 352 21.62 -0.33 6.91
CA ASP A 352 20.80 -0.69 8.06
C ASP A 352 19.36 -1.00 7.65
N ILE A 353 18.76 -0.16 6.79
CA ILE A 353 17.40 -0.35 6.29
C ILE A 353 17.33 -1.60 5.39
N ALA A 354 18.28 -1.78 4.46
CA ALA A 354 18.35 -2.96 3.60
C ALA A 354 18.49 -4.28 4.40
N CYS A 355 19.25 -4.26 5.50
CA CYS A 355 19.45 -5.45 6.33
C CYS A 355 18.28 -5.70 7.29
N PHE A 356 17.75 -4.67 7.94
CA PHE A 356 16.93 -4.81 9.15
C PHE A 356 15.56 -4.13 9.12
N PHE A 357 15.41 -2.97 8.46
CA PHE A 357 14.28 -2.04 8.66
C PHE A 357 13.43 -1.71 7.43
N LYS A 358 13.61 -2.37 6.28
CA LYS A 358 12.65 -2.27 5.16
C LYS A 358 11.24 -2.65 5.61
N GLY A 359 10.25 -1.83 5.28
CA GLY A 359 8.84 -2.05 5.62
C GLY A 359 8.53 -1.90 7.10
N TYR A 360 9.29 -1.07 7.81
CA TYR A 360 9.01 -0.62 9.17
C TYR A 360 8.51 0.83 9.16
N ASP A 361 7.78 1.22 10.21
CA ASP A 361 7.37 2.61 10.43
C ASP A 361 8.59 3.55 10.34
N GLY A 362 8.47 4.55 9.47
CA GLY A 362 9.56 5.45 9.13
C GLY A 362 9.96 6.35 10.27
N ASP A 363 9.06 6.73 11.19
CA ASP A 363 9.41 7.57 12.33
C ASP A 363 10.14 6.79 13.42
N ASP A 364 9.76 5.55 13.67
CA ASP A 364 10.52 4.64 14.53
C ASP A 364 11.89 4.29 13.94
N VAL A 365 12.00 4.07 12.62
CA VAL A 365 13.30 3.91 11.96
C VAL A 365 14.15 5.18 12.04
N LYS A 366 13.56 6.37 11.81
CA LYS A 366 14.25 7.67 12.04
C LYS A 366 14.78 7.71 13.48
N LYS A 367 13.94 7.54 14.50
CA LYS A 367 14.30 7.57 15.93
C LYS A 367 15.44 6.59 16.29
N ILE A 368 15.39 5.34 15.81
CA ILE A 368 16.39 4.30 16.09
C ILE A 368 17.74 4.67 15.48
N LEU A 369 17.74 5.12 14.21
CA LEU A 369 18.98 5.46 13.50
C LEU A 369 19.55 6.83 13.93
N ASP A 370 18.74 7.74 14.45
CA ASP A 370 19.20 9.07 14.89
C ASP A 370 20.17 8.97 16.09
N SER A 371 19.90 8.04 17.01
CA SER A 371 20.81 7.64 18.09
C SER A 371 22.09 6.97 17.57
N CYS A 372 22.03 6.27 16.44
CA CYS A 372 23.19 5.64 15.81
C CYS A 372 24.11 6.65 15.09
N TYR A 373 23.54 7.77 14.60
CA TYR A 373 24.17 8.70 13.66
C TYR A 373 24.06 10.17 14.09
N SER A 374 24.02 10.44 15.40
CA SER A 374 24.18 11.77 16.00
C SER A 374 23.25 12.88 15.46
N GLY A 375 21.98 12.56 15.20
CA GLY A 375 21.01 13.51 14.63
C GLY A 375 20.94 13.55 13.10
N GLY A 376 21.73 12.72 12.41
CA GLY A 376 21.80 12.69 10.94
C GLY A 376 20.73 11.83 10.24
N ALA A 377 19.92 11.06 10.96
CA ALA A 377 19.08 10.04 10.33
C ALA A 377 17.90 10.63 9.55
N LEU A 378 17.29 11.70 10.06
CA LEU A 378 16.22 12.41 9.35
C LEU A 378 16.70 12.90 7.98
N GLY A 379 17.86 13.60 7.94
CA GLY A 379 18.43 14.12 6.70
C GLY A 379 18.84 13.02 5.72
N GLY A 380 19.54 11.99 6.20
CA GLY A 380 19.98 10.86 5.38
C GLY A 380 18.82 10.07 4.77
N ILE A 381 17.77 9.77 5.55
CA ILE A 381 16.57 9.10 5.03
C ILE A 381 15.86 9.98 3.98
N THR A 382 15.77 11.29 4.18
CA THR A 382 15.20 12.21 3.18
C THR A 382 15.99 12.21 1.87
N ASN A 383 17.33 12.28 1.91
CA ASN A 383 18.14 12.22 0.68
C ASN A 383 18.05 10.86 -0.02
N LEU A 384 17.97 9.76 0.74
CA LEU A 384 17.75 8.42 0.16
C LEU A 384 16.39 8.29 -0.54
N ILE A 385 15.33 8.93 -0.03
CA ILE A 385 14.02 9.00 -0.71
C ILE A 385 14.14 9.85 -1.99
N ASP A 386 14.74 11.04 -1.90
CA ASP A 386 14.92 11.91 -3.05
C ASP A 386 15.79 11.29 -4.16
N ARG A 387 16.70 10.37 -3.82
CA ARG A 387 17.54 9.61 -4.75
C ARG A 387 16.91 8.31 -5.28
N SER A 388 15.61 8.11 -5.04
CA SER A 388 14.87 6.89 -5.37
C SER A 388 15.53 5.61 -4.85
N LEU A 389 16.21 5.69 -3.70
CA LEU A 389 16.79 4.54 -2.99
C LEU A 389 15.85 3.99 -1.91
N LEU A 390 14.93 4.84 -1.44
CA LEU A 390 13.82 4.54 -0.53
C LEU A 390 12.54 5.19 -1.07
N TYR A 391 11.39 4.83 -0.51
CA TYR A 391 10.12 5.53 -0.69
C TYR A 391 9.26 5.44 0.59
N ASP A 392 8.26 6.31 0.71
CA ASP A 392 7.16 6.14 1.68
C ASP A 392 6.01 5.43 0.93
N ASP A 393 5.40 4.41 1.53
CA ASP A 393 4.29 3.68 0.91
C ASP A 393 2.91 4.33 1.09
N GLY A 394 2.86 5.50 1.76
CA GLY A 394 1.63 6.22 2.09
C GLY A 394 1.00 5.81 3.42
N SER A 395 1.58 4.81 4.11
CA SER A 395 1.18 4.37 5.46
C SER A 395 2.26 4.66 6.52
N ASN A 396 3.17 5.60 6.24
CA ASN A 396 4.38 5.92 7.00
C ASN A 396 5.45 4.81 6.99
N ASN A 397 5.26 3.70 6.27
CA ASN A 397 6.25 2.61 6.23
C ASN A 397 7.35 2.88 5.19
N LEU A 398 8.60 2.61 5.60
CA LEU A 398 9.78 2.92 4.80
C LEU A 398 10.08 1.80 3.77
N GLY A 399 9.65 2.04 2.54
CA GLY A 399 9.83 1.17 1.39
C GLY A 399 11.24 1.18 0.82
N MET A 400 11.64 0.04 0.25
CA MET A 400 12.88 -0.12 -0.52
C MET A 400 12.70 -1.23 -1.56
N HIS A 401 12.98 -0.94 -2.83
CA HIS A 401 12.86 -1.93 -3.91
C HIS A 401 13.74 -3.18 -3.68
N ASP A 402 13.29 -4.37 -4.07
CA ASP A 402 13.98 -5.63 -3.77
C ASP A 402 15.41 -5.68 -4.31
N LEU A 403 15.64 -5.22 -5.55
CA LEU A 403 16.99 -5.19 -6.13
C LEU A 403 17.93 -4.20 -5.42
N LEU A 404 17.40 -3.13 -4.81
CA LEU A 404 18.18 -2.19 -3.99
C LEU A 404 18.53 -2.80 -2.63
N GLN A 405 17.57 -3.47 -2.01
CA GLN A 405 17.81 -4.23 -0.79
C GLN A 405 18.85 -5.31 -0.99
N GLU A 406 18.78 -6.04 -2.11
CA GLU A 406 19.78 -7.03 -2.47
C GLU A 406 21.14 -6.38 -2.76
N MET A 407 21.18 -5.20 -3.40
CA MET A 407 22.41 -4.46 -3.63
C MET A 407 23.09 -4.04 -2.32
N GLY A 408 22.38 -3.47 -1.36
CA GLY A 408 22.93 -3.19 -0.03
C GLY A 408 23.44 -4.45 0.69
N ARG A 409 22.67 -5.53 0.64
CA ARG A 409 23.08 -6.84 1.18
C ARG A 409 24.31 -7.42 0.46
N ASN A 410 24.46 -7.17 -0.83
CA ASN A 410 25.63 -7.58 -1.61
C ASN A 410 26.87 -6.72 -1.31
N VAL A 411 26.70 -5.43 -1.00
CA VAL A 411 27.79 -4.58 -0.46
C VAL A 411 28.33 -5.17 0.85
N VAL A 412 27.45 -5.51 1.82
CA VAL A 412 27.90 -6.12 3.09
C VAL A 412 28.53 -7.50 2.89
N ARG A 413 27.99 -8.34 1.99
CA ARG A 413 28.63 -9.62 1.61
C ARG A 413 30.02 -9.44 1.01
N SER A 414 30.33 -8.27 0.47
CA SER A 414 31.62 -7.94 -0.16
C SER A 414 32.68 -7.47 0.85
N GLU A 415 32.29 -7.10 2.08
CA GLU A 415 33.22 -6.70 3.15
C GLU A 415 34.18 -7.83 3.55
N SER A 416 33.63 -9.04 3.75
CA SER A 416 34.41 -10.26 3.96
C SER A 416 33.66 -11.51 3.52
N ARG A 417 34.43 -12.55 3.14
CA ARG A 417 33.93 -13.91 2.93
C ARG A 417 33.50 -14.58 4.25
N TRP A 418 34.01 -14.11 5.38
CA TRP A 418 33.71 -14.64 6.71
C TRP A 418 32.60 -13.83 7.38
N PRO A 419 31.44 -14.44 7.70
CA PRO A 419 30.34 -13.74 8.36
C PRO A 419 30.73 -13.07 9.69
N GLU A 420 31.64 -13.70 10.45
CA GLU A 420 32.14 -13.14 11.71
C GLU A 420 32.89 -11.80 11.59
N GLU A 421 33.26 -11.38 10.37
CA GLU A 421 33.98 -10.13 10.07
C GLU A 421 33.10 -9.04 9.44
N ARG A 422 31.85 -9.34 9.08
CA ARG A 422 30.92 -8.39 8.43
C ARG A 422 30.25 -7.43 9.43
N SER A 423 29.81 -6.29 8.93
CA SER A 423 29.06 -5.27 9.64
C SER A 423 27.65 -5.73 10.03
N ARG A 424 26.94 -6.41 9.12
CA ARG A 424 25.53 -6.74 9.26
C ARG A 424 25.26 -8.19 8.88
N LEU A 425 24.46 -8.89 9.68
CA LEU A 425 24.09 -10.29 9.47
C LEU A 425 22.57 -10.45 9.55
N TRP A 426 21.95 -11.04 8.51
CA TRP A 426 20.49 -11.19 8.38
C TRP A 426 20.05 -12.56 7.87
N THR A 427 20.98 -13.43 7.46
CA THR A 427 20.69 -14.81 7.05
C THR A 427 20.71 -15.73 8.28
N PHE A 428 19.85 -16.75 8.26
CA PHE A 428 19.78 -17.74 9.34
C PHE A 428 21.12 -18.46 9.52
N GLU A 429 21.75 -18.83 8.42
CA GLU A 429 22.97 -19.62 8.35
C GLU A 429 24.16 -18.87 8.97
N ASP A 430 24.38 -17.62 8.58
CA ASP A 430 25.49 -16.80 9.05
C ASP A 430 25.34 -16.47 10.54
N VAL A 431 24.16 -16.04 10.97
CA VAL A 431 23.89 -15.72 12.38
C VAL A 431 23.99 -16.97 13.24
N SER A 432 23.38 -18.09 12.82
CA SER A 432 23.43 -19.37 13.54
C SER A 432 24.87 -19.88 13.67
N LYS A 433 25.69 -19.78 12.61
CA LYS A 433 27.12 -20.11 12.64
C LYS A 433 27.88 -19.26 13.66
N VAL A 434 27.74 -17.93 13.58
CA VAL A 434 28.46 -16.98 14.44
C VAL A 434 28.10 -17.17 15.92
N LEU A 435 26.81 -17.39 16.21
CA LEU A 435 26.29 -17.61 17.56
C LEU A 435 26.70 -18.98 18.13
N LYS A 436 26.53 -20.08 17.39
CA LYS A 436 26.93 -21.44 17.82
C LYS A 436 28.44 -21.52 18.10
N ASN A 437 29.25 -20.86 17.27
CA ASN A 437 30.72 -20.91 17.39
C ASN A 437 31.29 -19.88 18.39
N ASN A 438 30.50 -18.93 18.89
CA ASN A 438 30.99 -17.77 19.68
C ASN A 438 32.10 -17.00 18.88
N SER A 439 32.02 -16.96 17.54
CA SER A 439 33.09 -16.43 16.68
C SER A 439 32.99 -14.93 16.38
N GLY A 440 31.86 -14.29 16.70
CA GLY A 440 31.58 -12.89 16.37
C GLY A 440 32.59 -11.90 16.91
N THR A 441 32.83 -10.83 16.16
CA THR A 441 33.91 -9.86 16.36
C THR A 441 33.38 -8.43 16.57
N LYS A 442 34.29 -7.48 16.79
CA LYS A 442 33.97 -6.04 16.88
C LYS A 442 33.45 -5.42 15.57
N SER A 443 33.55 -6.13 14.44
CA SER A 443 33.01 -5.65 13.16
C SER A 443 31.49 -5.68 13.12
N ILE A 444 30.86 -6.59 13.87
CA ILE A 444 29.41 -6.82 13.79
C ILE A 444 28.68 -5.68 14.52
N GLU A 445 27.96 -4.88 13.74
CA GLU A 445 27.09 -3.79 14.19
C GLU A 445 25.61 -4.19 14.25
N GLY A 446 25.17 -5.22 13.50
CA GLY A 446 23.77 -5.65 13.55
C GLY A 446 23.54 -7.13 13.23
N MET A 447 22.62 -7.76 13.97
CA MET A 447 22.24 -9.17 13.80
C MET A 447 20.72 -9.36 13.80
N CYS A 448 20.20 -9.94 12.73
CA CYS A 448 18.79 -10.28 12.54
C CYS A 448 18.63 -11.77 12.27
N LEU A 449 17.74 -12.43 13.03
CA LEU A 449 17.55 -13.88 13.00
C LEU A 449 16.06 -14.20 12.96
N ASN A 450 15.61 -14.76 11.84
CA ASN A 450 14.31 -15.42 11.80
C ASN A 450 14.43 -16.80 12.43
N MET A 451 13.90 -16.93 13.64
CA MET A 451 13.91 -18.13 14.47
C MET A 451 12.91 -19.19 14.00
N SER A 452 12.00 -18.90 13.07
CA SER A 452 11.15 -19.93 12.45
C SER A 452 12.00 -21.05 11.80
N ASN A 453 13.18 -20.71 11.28
CA ASN A 453 14.15 -21.64 10.68
C ASN A 453 14.94 -22.51 11.68
N ILE A 454 14.81 -22.30 13.00
CA ILE A 454 15.52 -23.09 14.01
C ILE A 454 14.85 -24.46 14.19
N VAL A 455 15.40 -25.48 13.53
CA VAL A 455 15.03 -26.90 13.75
C VAL A 455 15.65 -27.46 15.03
N GLU A 456 16.93 -27.17 15.29
CA GLU A 456 17.66 -27.58 16.50
C GLU A 456 18.03 -26.35 17.36
N PRO A 457 17.70 -26.33 18.67
CA PRO A 457 17.95 -25.17 19.52
C PRO A 457 19.41 -24.71 19.58
N ILE A 458 19.61 -23.39 19.41
CA ILE A 458 20.94 -22.77 19.42
C ILE A 458 21.43 -22.67 20.87
N LYS A 459 22.45 -23.46 21.23
CA LYS A 459 23.11 -23.39 22.54
C LYS A 459 24.12 -22.24 22.56
N LEU A 460 23.71 -21.08 23.10
CA LEU A 460 24.60 -19.94 23.28
C LEU A 460 25.56 -20.16 24.44
N ARG A 461 26.76 -19.56 24.35
CA ARG A 461 27.63 -19.36 25.50
C ARG A 461 27.27 -18.03 26.16
N ALA A 462 27.43 -17.93 27.48
CA ALA A 462 27.22 -16.67 28.22
C ALA A 462 28.15 -15.51 27.76
N THR A 463 29.14 -15.78 26.92
CA THR A 463 30.08 -14.83 26.30
C THR A 463 29.77 -14.49 24.84
N ALA A 464 28.66 -14.96 24.25
CA ALA A 464 28.39 -14.87 22.81
C ALA A 464 28.57 -13.45 22.24
N PHE A 465 28.02 -12.44 22.94
CA PHE A 465 28.08 -11.03 22.53
C PHE A 465 29.32 -10.28 23.04
N LYS A 466 30.17 -10.87 23.89
CA LYS A 466 31.28 -10.17 24.59
C LYS A 466 32.32 -9.53 23.63
N ARG A 467 32.46 -10.05 22.41
CA ARG A 467 33.38 -9.50 21.39
C ARG A 467 32.72 -8.52 20.43
N MET A 468 31.40 -8.42 20.43
CA MET A 468 30.59 -7.60 19.51
C MET A 468 30.39 -6.18 20.06
N ILE A 469 31.49 -5.52 20.45
CA ILE A 469 31.48 -4.23 21.20
C ILE A 469 30.97 -3.01 20.40
N HIS A 470 30.50 -3.22 19.17
CA HIS A 470 29.90 -2.19 18.31
C HIS A 470 28.48 -2.56 17.84
N LEU A 471 27.90 -3.62 18.40
CA LEU A 471 26.55 -4.08 18.09
C LEU A 471 25.53 -3.01 18.49
N LYS A 472 24.84 -2.46 17.47
CA LYS A 472 23.73 -1.50 17.54
C LYS A 472 22.37 -2.21 17.54
N PHE A 473 22.24 -3.32 16.80
CA PHE A 473 20.95 -3.95 16.54
C PHE A 473 20.96 -5.45 16.83
N ILE A 474 19.99 -5.92 17.64
CA ILE A 474 19.61 -7.32 17.77
C ILE A 474 18.12 -7.44 17.40
N LYS A 475 17.80 -8.33 16.46
CA LYS A 475 16.42 -8.58 15.99
C LYS A 475 16.17 -10.07 15.81
N PHE A 476 15.82 -10.77 16.90
CA PHE A 476 15.52 -12.20 16.88
C PHE A 476 14.00 -12.40 17.02
N TYR A 477 13.36 -12.91 15.97
CA TYR A 477 11.89 -12.96 15.82
C TYR A 477 11.45 -14.27 15.15
N ASP A 478 10.19 -14.66 15.27
CA ASP A 478 9.63 -15.90 14.76
C ASP A 478 8.52 -15.64 13.74
N SER A 479 8.82 -15.86 12.46
CA SER A 479 7.84 -15.66 11.37
C SER A 479 6.81 -16.80 11.23
N SER A 480 6.65 -17.68 12.22
CA SER A 480 5.69 -18.79 12.13
C SER A 480 4.28 -18.36 12.54
N GLU A 481 3.29 -18.78 11.75
CA GLU A 481 1.86 -18.49 12.01
C GLU A 481 1.39 -19.10 13.35
N HIS A 482 2.07 -20.15 13.81
CA HIS A 482 1.78 -20.86 15.06
C HIS A 482 2.69 -20.39 16.20
N ARG A 483 2.51 -19.14 16.64
CA ARG A 483 3.20 -18.53 17.82
C ARG A 483 3.02 -19.30 19.14
N HIS A 484 2.28 -20.41 19.16
CA HIS A 484 2.08 -21.27 20.33
C HIS A 484 3.21 -22.30 20.55
N SER A 485 4.21 -22.35 19.66
CA SER A 485 5.40 -23.19 19.82
C SER A 485 6.38 -22.64 20.88
N ARG A 486 6.00 -22.76 22.17
CA ARG A 486 6.82 -22.44 23.37
C ARG A 486 8.09 -23.31 23.55
N LYS A 487 8.60 -23.92 22.49
CA LYS A 487 9.86 -24.69 22.51
C LYS A 487 11.02 -23.72 22.41
N GLN A 488 11.74 -23.54 23.51
CA GLN A 488 12.82 -22.56 23.61
C GLN A 488 13.90 -22.75 22.52
N LYS A 489 13.89 -21.85 21.52
CA LYS A 489 14.71 -21.97 20.31
C LYS A 489 16.18 -21.59 20.50
N ILE A 490 16.46 -20.78 21.51
CA ILE A 490 17.83 -20.39 21.90
C ILE A 490 18.01 -20.71 23.38
N LEU A 491 19.02 -21.50 23.72
CA LEU A 491 19.29 -22.00 25.06
C LEU A 491 20.51 -21.28 25.66
N LEU A 492 20.36 -20.73 26.88
CA LEU A 492 21.44 -20.14 27.65
C LEU A 492 21.76 -20.97 28.91
N PRO A 493 23.02 -21.39 29.12
CA PRO A 493 23.48 -21.93 30.40
C PRO A 493 23.16 -20.96 31.54
N ALA A 494 22.34 -21.42 32.50
CA ALA A 494 21.85 -20.62 33.63
C ALA A 494 21.11 -19.30 33.25
N GLN A 495 20.49 -19.22 32.07
CA GLN A 495 19.61 -18.12 31.63
C GLN A 495 20.24 -16.70 31.76
N ARG A 496 21.58 -16.60 31.59
CA ARG A 496 22.37 -15.37 31.78
C ARG A 496 23.42 -15.13 30.70
N LEU A 497 23.61 -13.87 30.33
CA LEU A 497 24.73 -13.36 29.54
C LEU A 497 25.70 -12.58 30.44
N LYS A 498 26.98 -12.46 30.03
CA LYS A 498 28.04 -11.74 30.79
C LYS A 498 28.25 -10.28 30.36
N SER A 499 27.61 -9.85 29.28
CA SER A 499 27.77 -8.52 28.67
C SER A 499 26.89 -8.41 27.43
N LEU A 500 26.34 -7.21 27.19
CA LEU A 500 25.87 -6.77 25.87
C LEU A 500 26.82 -5.66 25.35
N SER A 501 26.45 -5.00 24.26
CA SER A 501 27.16 -3.84 23.70
C SER A 501 26.47 -2.57 24.16
N ASP A 502 27.20 -1.63 24.77
CA ASP A 502 26.62 -0.35 25.24
C ASP A 502 26.22 0.58 24.09
N LYS A 503 26.54 0.23 22.83
CA LYS A 503 26.04 0.88 21.61
C LYS A 503 24.67 0.35 21.13
N LEU A 504 24.05 -0.60 21.84
CA LEU A 504 22.80 -1.25 21.42
C LEU A 504 21.63 -0.25 21.44
N THR A 505 21.09 0.08 20.26
CA THR A 505 19.98 1.03 20.06
C THR A 505 18.64 0.35 19.80
N TYR A 506 18.65 -0.83 19.18
CA TYR A 506 17.46 -1.67 18.96
C TYR A 506 17.70 -3.07 19.51
N PHE A 507 16.89 -3.49 20.48
CA PHE A 507 16.94 -4.83 21.04
C PHE A 507 15.57 -5.50 21.01
N HIS A 508 15.34 -6.29 19.97
CA HIS A 508 14.17 -7.14 19.81
C HIS A 508 14.58 -8.62 19.96
N TRP A 509 13.99 -9.34 20.91
CA TRP A 509 14.17 -10.79 21.07
C TRP A 509 12.89 -11.44 21.60
N GLU A 510 12.12 -12.08 20.71
CA GLU A 510 10.94 -12.86 21.07
C GLU A 510 11.33 -14.17 21.78
N ASN A 511 10.55 -14.62 22.78
CA ASN A 511 10.86 -15.81 23.59
C ASN A 511 12.29 -15.75 24.17
N CYS A 512 12.67 -14.59 24.72
CA CYS A 512 14.02 -14.34 25.23
C CYS A 512 14.30 -15.15 26.52
N PRO A 513 15.32 -16.04 26.55
CA PRO A 513 15.64 -16.94 27.68
C PRO A 513 16.45 -16.25 28.80
N LEU A 514 16.30 -14.94 28.96
CA LEU A 514 16.98 -14.16 29.99
C LEU A 514 16.05 -13.97 31.19
N LYS A 515 16.53 -14.29 32.39
CA LYS A 515 15.85 -13.89 33.65
C LYS A 515 16.03 -12.40 33.95
N SER A 516 17.15 -11.83 33.51
CA SER A 516 17.49 -10.40 33.57
C SER A 516 18.49 -10.04 32.46
N VAL A 517 18.56 -8.76 32.12
CA VAL A 517 19.62 -8.17 31.29
C VAL A 517 20.94 -8.15 32.10
N PRO A 518 22.14 -8.25 31.48
CA PRO A 518 23.40 -8.24 32.23
C PRO A 518 23.61 -6.95 33.03
N SER A 519 23.97 -7.07 34.31
CA SER A 519 24.13 -5.94 35.26
C SER A 519 25.32 -5.01 34.98
N ASN A 520 26.01 -5.21 33.85
CA ASN A 520 27.15 -4.43 33.38
C ASN A 520 26.92 -3.82 31.98
N PHE A 521 25.68 -3.88 31.47
CA PHE A 521 25.25 -3.20 30.25
C PHE A 521 24.75 -1.80 30.59
N CYS A 522 25.19 -0.79 29.84
CA CYS A 522 24.71 0.59 29.96
C CYS A 522 23.68 0.88 28.85
N PRO A 523 22.37 0.92 29.15
CA PRO A 523 21.30 1.10 28.17
C PRO A 523 21.14 2.54 27.65
N GLU A 524 22.15 3.40 27.78
CA GLU A 524 22.04 4.84 27.46
C GLU A 524 21.67 5.12 26.01
N ASN A 525 22.16 4.31 25.07
CA ASN A 525 21.85 4.43 23.64
C ASN A 525 20.57 3.67 23.22
N LEU A 526 19.92 2.94 24.12
CA LEU A 526 18.83 2.02 23.79
C LEU A 526 17.54 2.79 23.50
N VAL A 527 17.08 2.78 22.24
CA VAL A 527 15.86 3.47 21.77
C VAL A 527 14.62 2.58 21.88
N GLN A 528 14.74 1.29 21.54
CA GLN A 528 13.66 0.31 21.69
C GLN A 528 14.15 -0.99 22.32
N LEU A 529 13.42 -1.45 23.34
CA LEU A 529 13.60 -2.73 24.00
C LEU A 529 12.30 -3.55 23.93
N ILE A 530 12.32 -4.63 23.17
CA ILE A 530 11.15 -5.44 22.80
C ILE A 530 11.47 -6.91 23.11
N LEU A 531 11.03 -7.38 24.27
CA LEU A 531 11.27 -8.75 24.77
C LEU A 531 9.94 -9.50 25.00
N PRO A 532 9.12 -9.76 23.96
CA PRO A 532 7.85 -10.42 24.14
C PRO A 532 8.02 -11.91 24.44
N GLU A 533 7.10 -12.46 25.22
CA GLU A 533 7.08 -13.86 25.70
C GLU A 533 8.37 -14.26 26.44
N SER A 534 9.03 -13.33 27.13
CA SER A 534 10.34 -13.57 27.75
C SER A 534 10.29 -14.25 29.12
N ASP A 535 11.41 -14.88 29.48
CA ASP A 535 11.68 -15.45 30.81
C ASP A 535 11.97 -14.39 31.89
N ILE A 536 11.91 -13.08 31.57
CA ILE A 536 12.35 -11.99 32.46
C ILE A 536 11.53 -11.99 33.76
N GLU A 537 12.25 -12.11 34.88
CA GLU A 537 11.72 -11.99 36.25
C GLU A 537 11.88 -10.57 36.78
N GLN A 538 13.03 -9.95 36.46
CA GLN A 538 13.38 -8.56 36.74
C GLN A 538 14.29 -8.07 35.61
N LEU A 539 13.98 -6.91 35.00
CA LEU A 539 14.67 -6.46 33.79
C LEU A 539 16.16 -6.15 34.02
N TRP A 540 16.47 -5.31 35.02
CA TRP A 540 17.83 -4.96 35.45
C TRP A 540 17.84 -4.52 36.92
N ASP A 541 19.04 -4.41 37.50
CA ASP A 541 19.27 -3.89 38.85
C ASP A 541 19.60 -2.39 38.83
N GLY A 542 19.19 -1.68 39.89
CA GLY A 542 19.50 -0.26 40.10
C GLY A 542 18.80 0.72 39.15
N ASP A 543 19.10 2.01 39.34
CA ASP A 543 18.70 3.07 38.40
C ASP A 543 19.61 3.05 37.18
N GLN A 544 19.02 3.16 35.99
CA GLN A 544 19.72 3.10 34.70
C GLN A 544 19.59 4.44 33.96
N ASN A 545 20.61 4.82 33.18
CA ASN A 545 20.47 5.92 32.24
C ASN A 545 19.66 5.42 31.02
N LEU A 546 18.45 5.95 30.84
CA LEU A 546 17.48 5.53 29.83
C LEU A 546 17.05 6.71 28.94
N VAL A 547 17.87 7.76 28.84
CA VAL A 547 17.50 9.03 28.20
C VAL A 547 17.05 8.89 26.74
N ASN A 548 17.56 7.91 25.98
CA ASN A 548 17.15 7.68 24.60
C ASN A 548 15.98 6.67 24.43
N LEU A 549 15.53 6.01 25.50
CA LEU A 549 14.52 4.96 25.44
C LEU A 549 13.13 5.52 25.13
N ARG A 550 12.54 5.06 24.02
CA ARG A 550 11.22 5.47 23.52
C ARG A 550 10.17 4.35 23.59
N VAL A 551 10.57 3.10 23.44
CA VAL A 551 9.67 1.94 23.51
C VAL A 551 10.23 0.88 24.44
N LEU A 552 9.42 0.47 25.42
CA LEU A 552 9.68 -0.69 26.27
C LEU A 552 8.48 -1.65 26.18
N SER A 553 8.66 -2.78 25.50
CA SER A 553 7.70 -3.89 25.48
C SER A 553 8.30 -5.13 26.17
N LEU A 554 7.62 -5.60 27.22
CA LEU A 554 7.87 -6.89 27.88
C LEU A 554 6.63 -7.80 27.78
N ARG A 555 5.75 -7.56 26.79
CA ARG A 555 4.48 -8.25 26.60
C ARG A 555 4.57 -9.78 26.73
N GLU A 556 3.59 -10.40 27.36
CA GLU A 556 3.45 -11.84 27.56
C GLU A 556 4.61 -12.48 28.37
N SER A 557 5.50 -11.68 28.99
CA SER A 557 6.52 -12.16 29.94
C SER A 557 5.88 -12.66 31.24
N GLY A 558 5.56 -13.95 31.26
CA GLY A 558 4.74 -14.57 32.31
C GLY A 558 5.36 -14.53 33.71
N ASN A 559 6.69 -14.40 33.82
CA ASN A 559 7.44 -14.43 35.07
C ASN A 559 7.67 -13.03 35.68
N LEU A 560 7.35 -11.95 34.95
CA LEU A 560 7.61 -10.57 35.37
C LEU A 560 6.72 -10.19 36.56
N VAL A 561 7.32 -9.99 37.74
CA VAL A 561 6.58 -9.64 38.98
C VAL A 561 6.49 -8.12 39.18
N ARG A 562 7.54 -7.40 38.78
CA ARG A 562 7.75 -5.94 38.92
C ARG A 562 8.59 -5.42 37.76
N ILE A 563 8.43 -4.15 37.40
CA ILE A 563 9.37 -3.42 36.54
C ILE A 563 10.32 -2.55 37.39
N PRO A 564 11.56 -2.27 36.94
CA PRO A 564 12.49 -1.38 37.65
C PRO A 564 12.04 0.09 37.59
N ASN A 565 12.73 0.97 38.32
CA ASN A 565 12.52 2.40 38.24
C ASN A 565 12.78 2.92 36.80
N LEU A 566 11.83 3.70 36.27
CA LEU A 566 11.91 4.30 34.93
C LEU A 566 12.12 5.83 34.98
N SER A 567 12.38 6.44 36.13
CA SER A 567 12.47 7.92 36.30
C SER A 567 13.44 8.64 35.34
N GLN A 568 14.46 7.97 34.82
CA GLN A 568 15.42 8.50 33.83
C GLN A 568 14.99 8.30 32.36
N ALA A 569 13.95 7.51 32.09
CA ALA A 569 13.41 7.25 30.76
C ALA A 569 12.49 8.40 30.29
N THR A 570 12.96 9.65 30.38
CA THR A 570 12.11 10.84 30.21
C THR A 570 11.48 10.96 28.82
N ASN A 571 12.09 10.32 27.82
CA ASN A 571 11.64 10.28 26.42
C ASN A 571 10.82 9.00 26.07
N LEU A 572 10.43 8.19 27.06
CA LEU A 572 9.63 6.98 26.83
C LEU A 572 8.25 7.36 26.27
N GLU A 573 7.94 6.92 25.05
CA GLU A 573 6.67 7.19 24.36
C GLU A 573 5.64 6.07 24.60
N ILE A 574 6.10 4.81 24.67
CA ILE A 574 5.28 3.60 24.80
C ILE A 574 5.85 2.68 25.90
N LEU A 575 4.98 2.26 26.82
CA LEU A 575 5.22 1.16 27.76
C LEU A 575 4.17 0.06 27.54
N ASP A 576 4.64 -1.12 27.11
CA ASP A 576 3.82 -2.29 26.83
C ASP A 576 4.21 -3.46 27.76
N LEU A 577 3.26 -3.83 28.60
CA LEU A 577 3.31 -4.90 29.58
C LEU A 577 2.11 -5.84 29.42
N ASP A 578 1.46 -5.84 28.24
CA ASP A 578 0.27 -6.65 28.01
C ASP A 578 0.53 -8.11 28.40
N ARG A 579 -0.40 -8.69 29.15
CA ARG A 579 -0.45 -10.10 29.58
C ARG A 579 0.75 -10.54 30.43
N CYS A 580 1.43 -9.62 31.11
CA CYS A 580 2.38 -9.93 32.19
C CYS A 580 1.63 -10.46 33.42
N ARG A 581 1.24 -11.75 33.39
CA ARG A 581 0.28 -12.34 34.36
C ARG A 581 0.72 -12.29 35.82
N SER A 582 2.04 -12.27 36.07
CA SER A 582 2.60 -12.22 37.42
C SER A 582 2.82 -10.81 37.96
N LEU A 583 2.59 -9.76 37.14
CA LEU A 583 2.81 -8.37 37.51
C LEU A 583 1.85 -7.94 38.62
N VAL A 584 2.38 -7.54 39.78
CA VAL A 584 1.59 -7.18 40.97
C VAL A 584 1.43 -5.67 41.12
N GLU A 585 2.48 -4.91 40.77
CA GLU A 585 2.53 -3.46 40.95
C GLU A 585 3.45 -2.78 39.93
N LEU A 586 3.31 -1.46 39.81
CA LEU A 586 4.10 -0.59 38.95
C LEU A 586 4.72 0.54 39.79
N PRO A 587 5.93 1.03 39.43
CA PRO A 587 6.47 2.27 39.99
C PRO A 587 5.65 3.48 39.55
N CYS A 588 5.84 4.62 40.21
CA CYS A 588 5.24 5.89 39.80
C CYS A 588 5.73 6.30 38.40
N LEU A 589 4.81 6.47 37.44
CA LEU A 589 5.12 6.82 36.05
C LEU A 589 4.93 8.32 35.75
N ASN A 590 4.46 9.11 36.74
CA ASN A 590 4.17 10.54 36.63
C ASN A 590 5.33 11.41 36.10
N HIS A 591 6.57 10.92 36.16
CA HIS A 591 7.77 11.61 35.69
C HIS A 591 8.07 11.42 34.19
N LEU A 592 7.36 10.52 33.49
CA LEU A 592 7.64 10.12 32.11
C LEU A 592 7.03 11.12 31.10
N LYS A 593 7.70 12.27 30.92
CA LYS A 593 7.23 13.45 30.16
C LYS A 593 6.89 13.24 28.68
N SER A 594 7.17 12.07 28.10
CA SER A 594 6.82 11.74 26.70
C SER A 594 5.83 10.58 26.56
N LEU A 595 5.37 9.98 27.67
CA LEU A 595 4.53 8.79 27.62
C LEU A 595 3.16 9.10 27.03
N LYS A 596 2.83 8.42 25.93
CA LYS A 596 1.56 8.53 25.19
C LYS A 596 0.68 7.31 25.42
N GLY A 597 1.26 6.11 25.32
CA GLY A 597 0.54 4.84 25.41
C GLY A 597 1.04 3.96 26.55
N LEU A 598 0.11 3.47 27.38
CA LEU A 598 0.38 2.50 28.42
C LEU A 598 -0.54 1.28 28.26
N TYR A 599 0.06 0.11 27.97
CA TYR A 599 -0.64 -1.14 27.69
C TYR A 599 -0.31 -2.16 28.78
N ILE A 600 -1.33 -2.59 29.56
CA ILE A 600 -1.17 -3.49 30.72
C ILE A 600 -2.32 -4.51 30.77
N GLN A 601 -2.91 -4.84 29.62
CA GLN A 601 -4.09 -5.70 29.53
C GLN A 601 -3.82 -7.10 30.07
N PHE A 602 -4.81 -7.78 30.65
CA PHE A 602 -4.74 -9.15 31.18
C PHE A 602 -3.69 -9.37 32.28
N CYS A 603 -3.15 -8.32 32.90
CA CYS A 603 -2.30 -8.38 34.08
C CYS A 603 -3.16 -8.61 35.35
N ARG A 604 -3.66 -9.83 35.49
CA ARG A 604 -4.67 -10.22 36.48
C ARG A 604 -4.28 -10.02 37.96
N ASN A 605 -2.98 -9.90 38.25
CA ASN A 605 -2.47 -9.66 39.60
C ASN A 605 -2.28 -8.18 39.93
N LEU A 606 -2.31 -7.29 38.93
CA LEU A 606 -2.20 -5.84 39.13
C LEU A 606 -3.52 -5.31 39.68
N LYS A 607 -3.53 -4.94 40.96
CA LYS A 607 -4.74 -4.51 41.71
C LYS A 607 -4.91 -2.99 41.83
N LYS A 608 -3.83 -2.22 41.71
CA LYS A 608 -3.86 -0.76 41.85
C LYS A 608 -3.97 -0.10 40.48
N PHE A 609 -4.77 0.97 40.40
CA PHE A 609 -4.74 1.88 39.27
C PHE A 609 -3.34 2.54 39.17
N PRO A 610 -2.74 2.66 37.98
CA PRO A 610 -1.37 3.17 37.84
C PRO A 610 -1.29 4.68 38.02
N GLU A 611 -0.23 5.16 38.68
CA GLU A 611 0.12 6.59 38.74
C GLU A 611 0.79 7.00 37.42
N VAL A 612 0.03 7.70 36.55
CA VAL A 612 0.41 8.02 35.17
C VAL A 612 0.38 9.54 34.88
N PRO A 613 1.23 10.05 33.96
CA PRO A 613 1.35 11.48 33.71
C PRO A 613 0.10 12.08 33.05
N CYS A 614 -0.15 13.36 33.31
CA CYS A 614 -1.34 14.12 32.88
C CYS A 614 -1.54 14.28 31.36
N HIS A 615 -0.50 13.97 30.57
CA HIS A 615 -0.47 14.06 29.11
C HIS A 615 -0.52 12.68 28.42
N LEU A 616 -0.86 11.61 29.15
CA LEU A 616 -1.08 10.29 28.56
C LEU A 616 -2.27 10.35 27.57
N ASP A 617 -2.13 9.73 26.39
CA ASP A 617 -3.15 9.75 25.32
C ASP A 617 -4.04 8.50 25.37
N SER A 618 -3.46 7.32 25.64
CA SER A 618 -4.17 6.04 25.71
C SER A 618 -3.74 5.15 26.89
N LEU A 619 -4.72 4.58 27.59
CA LEU A 619 -4.54 3.72 28.77
C LEU A 619 -5.37 2.42 28.66
N TYR A 620 -4.67 1.28 28.54
CA TYR A 620 -5.29 -0.03 28.37
C TYR A 620 -5.06 -0.95 29.59
N LEU A 621 -6.13 -1.16 30.36
CA LEU A 621 -6.22 -1.93 31.60
C LEU A 621 -7.22 -3.10 31.52
N THR A 622 -7.71 -3.41 30.30
CA THR A 622 -8.60 -4.54 29.99
C THR A 622 -8.16 -5.82 30.68
N GLY A 623 -8.99 -6.50 31.48
CA GLY A 623 -8.66 -7.80 32.09
C GLY A 623 -7.64 -7.78 33.24
N THR A 624 -7.35 -6.62 33.82
CA THR A 624 -6.49 -6.47 35.01
C THR A 624 -7.19 -6.89 36.31
N GLY A 625 -6.44 -6.96 37.41
CA GLY A 625 -6.99 -7.17 38.76
C GLY A 625 -7.51 -5.90 39.45
N ILE A 626 -7.59 -4.77 38.77
CA ILE A 626 -7.88 -3.44 39.35
C ILE A 626 -9.31 -3.38 39.86
N GLU A 627 -9.48 -2.90 41.10
CA GLU A 627 -10.75 -2.93 41.86
C GLU A 627 -11.45 -1.55 41.94
N GLU A 628 -10.73 -0.44 41.71
CA GLU A 628 -11.26 0.93 41.74
C GLU A 628 -10.55 1.87 40.73
N VAL A 629 -11.23 2.94 40.32
CA VAL A 629 -10.63 4.09 39.60
C VAL A 629 -10.62 5.31 40.54
N PRO A 630 -9.43 5.80 40.95
CA PRO A 630 -9.31 6.82 42.00
C PRO A 630 -9.58 8.25 41.50
N ASP A 631 -9.89 9.15 42.45
CA ASP A 631 -10.14 10.58 42.18
C ASP A 631 -9.02 11.28 41.42
N SER A 632 -7.77 10.83 41.58
CA SER A 632 -6.59 11.36 40.88
C SER A 632 -6.68 11.26 39.35
N VAL A 633 -7.61 10.46 38.81
CA VAL A 633 -7.93 10.40 37.37
C VAL A 633 -8.25 11.78 36.78
N GLU A 634 -8.70 12.75 37.59
CA GLU A 634 -8.98 14.12 37.14
C GLU A 634 -7.81 14.83 36.45
N HIS A 635 -6.58 14.41 36.73
CA HIS A 635 -5.37 15.02 36.18
C HIS A 635 -5.07 14.58 34.74
N LEU A 636 -5.71 13.53 34.23
CA LEU A 636 -5.42 12.93 32.92
C LEU A 636 -6.12 13.68 31.77
N LEU A 637 -6.02 15.01 31.76
CA LEU A 637 -6.83 15.92 30.94
C LEU A 637 -6.65 15.73 29.42
N GLN A 638 -5.57 15.10 28.97
CA GLN A 638 -5.32 14.80 27.54
C GLN A 638 -5.77 13.40 27.11
N LEU A 639 -6.15 12.53 28.05
CA LEU A 639 -6.48 11.12 27.79
C LEU A 639 -7.66 11.01 26.80
N ARG A 640 -7.45 10.29 25.71
CA ARG A 640 -8.43 10.01 24.65
C ARG A 640 -9.05 8.63 24.79
N GLU A 641 -8.27 7.65 25.24
CA GLU A 641 -8.67 6.25 25.27
C GLU A 641 -8.48 5.65 26.66
N LEU A 642 -9.56 5.13 27.25
CA LEU A 642 -9.54 4.42 28.52
C LEU A 642 -10.28 3.09 28.38
N HIS A 643 -9.53 1.99 28.37
CA HIS A 643 -10.08 0.64 28.24
C HIS A 643 -9.86 -0.16 29.52
N MET A 644 -10.94 -0.59 30.18
CA MET A 644 -10.87 -1.32 31.45
C MET A 644 -11.66 -2.63 31.45
N GLY A 645 -12.33 -2.99 30.36
CA GLY A 645 -13.21 -4.16 30.24
C GLY A 645 -12.61 -5.48 30.72
N GLY A 646 -13.39 -6.27 31.46
CA GLY A 646 -12.94 -7.52 32.09
C GLY A 646 -12.05 -7.34 33.32
N SER A 647 -11.79 -6.09 33.77
CA SER A 647 -11.19 -5.83 35.08
C SER A 647 -12.20 -6.02 36.22
N LYS A 648 -11.76 -5.83 37.46
CA LYS A 648 -12.58 -5.96 38.68
C LYS A 648 -13.14 -4.62 39.18
N VAL A 649 -13.12 -3.57 38.37
CA VAL A 649 -13.55 -2.23 38.80
C VAL A 649 -15.03 -2.27 39.18
N GLU A 650 -15.31 -2.13 40.48
CA GLU A 650 -16.67 -1.99 41.03
C GLU A 650 -17.02 -0.50 41.21
N ASN A 651 -16.02 0.33 41.57
CA ASN A 651 -16.15 1.76 41.83
C ASN A 651 -15.36 2.58 40.80
N VAL A 652 -16.04 3.49 40.10
CA VAL A 652 -15.41 4.51 39.24
C VAL A 652 -15.61 5.88 39.87
N SER A 653 -14.53 6.59 40.17
CA SER A 653 -14.60 7.95 40.70
C SER A 653 -15.45 8.87 39.81
N SER A 654 -16.25 9.72 40.45
CA SER A 654 -17.01 10.76 39.76
C SER A 654 -16.11 11.71 38.96
N ASN A 655 -14.86 11.92 39.39
CA ASN A 655 -13.89 12.77 38.68
C ASN A 655 -13.62 12.37 37.22
N ILE A 656 -14.04 11.18 36.76
CA ILE A 656 -13.96 10.78 35.35
C ILE A 656 -14.63 11.80 34.39
N TYR A 657 -15.62 12.60 34.82
CA TYR A 657 -16.21 13.64 33.97
C TYR A 657 -15.24 14.77 33.59
N LYS A 658 -14.10 14.91 34.30
CA LYS A 658 -13.09 15.95 34.05
C LYS A 658 -12.19 15.62 32.84
N LEU A 659 -12.26 14.39 32.31
CA LEU A 659 -11.53 13.93 31.13
C LEU A 659 -12.11 14.52 29.83
N GLY A 660 -12.01 15.84 29.66
CA GLY A 660 -12.62 16.56 28.53
C GLY A 660 -12.09 16.18 27.13
N SER A 661 -10.94 15.51 27.05
CA SER A 661 -10.35 15.00 25.80
C SER A 661 -10.79 13.57 25.44
N LEU A 662 -11.50 12.87 26.34
CA LEU A 662 -11.81 11.45 26.21
C LEU A 662 -12.74 11.19 25.04
N ARG A 663 -12.33 10.28 24.15
CA ARG A 663 -13.04 9.85 22.93
C ARG A 663 -13.58 8.44 23.03
N THR A 664 -12.86 7.55 23.71
CA THR A 664 -13.14 6.11 23.80
C THR A 664 -13.12 5.69 25.26
N LEU A 665 -14.24 5.16 25.75
CA LEU A 665 -14.37 4.68 27.13
C LEU A 665 -14.99 3.28 27.15
N ASN A 666 -14.21 2.27 27.54
CA ASN A 666 -14.66 0.89 27.70
C ASN A 666 -14.68 0.49 29.18
N LEU A 667 -15.89 0.22 29.69
CA LEU A 667 -16.23 -0.16 31.06
C LEU A 667 -17.05 -1.47 31.06
N TYR A 668 -16.58 -2.51 30.36
CA TYR A 668 -17.12 -3.88 30.49
C TYR A 668 -16.74 -4.50 31.86
N CYS A 669 -17.16 -3.88 32.95
CA CYS A 669 -16.68 -4.09 34.33
C CYS A 669 -17.86 -4.34 35.28
N PRO A 670 -17.65 -4.95 36.46
CA PRO A 670 -18.71 -5.17 37.46
C PRO A 670 -19.13 -3.89 38.20
N ILE A 671 -19.18 -2.74 37.51
CA ILE A 671 -19.49 -1.45 38.13
C ILE A 671 -20.91 -1.43 38.71
N ALA A 672 -21.02 -1.00 39.95
CA ALA A 672 -22.28 -0.96 40.68
C ALA A 672 -23.23 0.10 40.10
N GLU A 673 -22.71 1.30 39.91
CA GLU A 673 -23.44 2.46 39.40
C GLU A 673 -22.56 3.23 38.41
N PHE A 674 -23.17 3.94 37.46
CA PHE A 674 -22.43 4.88 36.61
C PHE A 674 -22.31 6.21 37.37
N PRO A 675 -21.11 6.81 37.55
CA PRO A 675 -20.94 8.03 38.32
C PRO A 675 -21.81 9.19 37.81
N GLU A 676 -22.33 10.02 38.72
CA GLU A 676 -23.08 11.22 38.32
C GLU A 676 -22.18 12.18 37.53
N VAL A 677 -22.57 12.48 36.28
CA VAL A 677 -21.82 13.35 35.34
C VAL A 677 -22.48 14.74 35.29
N PRO A 678 -22.03 15.73 36.11
CA PRO A 678 -22.64 17.06 36.17
C PRO A 678 -22.54 17.86 34.86
N ARG A 679 -21.46 17.63 34.07
CA ARG A 679 -21.20 17.93 32.64
C ARG A 679 -19.68 17.78 32.39
N ASN A 680 -19.26 17.30 31.20
CA ASN A 680 -18.02 17.66 30.46
C ASN A 680 -17.42 16.59 29.52
N LEU A 681 -17.99 15.38 29.42
CA LEU A 681 -17.57 14.39 28.41
C LEU A 681 -18.09 14.73 26.99
N SER A 682 -17.80 15.95 26.50
CA SER A 682 -18.28 16.46 25.19
C SER A 682 -17.46 15.99 23.98
N SER A 683 -16.33 15.32 24.22
CA SER A 683 -15.47 14.73 23.18
C SER A 683 -15.70 13.24 22.98
N LEU A 684 -16.62 12.62 23.74
CA LEU A 684 -16.78 11.17 23.79
C LEU A 684 -17.52 10.67 22.54
N ILE A 685 -16.84 9.85 21.75
CA ILE A 685 -17.31 9.31 20.47
C ILE A 685 -17.85 7.89 20.66
N LEU A 686 -17.18 7.10 21.49
CA LEU A 686 -17.44 5.68 21.72
C LEU A 686 -17.55 5.41 23.24
N LEU A 687 -18.69 4.85 23.65
CA LEU A 687 -18.91 4.30 24.99
C LEU A 687 -19.25 2.81 24.89
N GLU A 688 -18.51 1.99 25.63
CA GLU A 688 -18.60 0.53 25.64
C GLU A 688 -18.88 0.01 27.05
N LEU A 689 -20.02 -0.66 27.22
CA LEU A 689 -20.53 -1.18 28.48
C LEU A 689 -20.99 -2.63 28.32
N GLY A 690 -20.87 -3.43 29.39
CA GLY A 690 -21.47 -4.76 29.41
C GLY A 690 -20.86 -5.78 30.35
N MET A 691 -21.25 -7.03 30.09
CA MET A 691 -21.14 -8.22 30.96
C MET A 691 -22.15 -8.29 32.11
N ASP A 692 -22.50 -9.53 32.48
CA ASP A 692 -23.41 -9.93 33.56
C ASP A 692 -23.18 -9.27 34.93
N GLY A 693 -22.01 -8.68 35.17
CA GLY A 693 -21.64 -8.06 36.45
C GLY A 693 -22.07 -6.60 36.62
N SER A 694 -22.33 -5.86 35.54
CA SER A 694 -22.64 -4.42 35.64
C SER A 694 -24.05 -4.19 36.19
N ARG A 695 -24.19 -3.50 37.34
CA ARG A 695 -25.49 -3.27 38.00
C ARG A 695 -26.16 -1.94 37.61
N ILE A 696 -25.59 -1.25 36.62
CA ILE A 696 -26.07 0.00 36.03
C ILE A 696 -27.56 -0.11 35.68
N GLN A 697 -28.43 0.66 36.36
CA GLN A 697 -29.86 0.68 36.06
C GLN A 697 -30.26 1.73 35.02
N LYS A 698 -29.52 2.84 34.91
CA LYS A 698 -29.75 3.95 33.97
C LYS A 698 -28.43 4.61 33.58
N LEU A 699 -28.37 5.24 32.41
CA LEU A 699 -27.25 6.09 31.99
C LEU A 699 -27.63 7.59 32.05
N PRO A 700 -26.74 8.49 32.50
CA PRO A 700 -27.06 9.92 32.57
C PRO A 700 -27.09 10.57 31.18
N SER A 701 -28.13 11.35 30.92
CA SER A 701 -28.38 12.02 29.62
C SER A 701 -27.33 13.07 29.22
N SER A 702 -26.44 13.46 30.13
CA SER A 702 -25.32 14.37 29.85
C SER A 702 -24.22 13.74 28.99
N ILE A 703 -24.07 12.41 29.01
CA ILE A 703 -23.00 11.69 28.28
C ILE A 703 -23.32 11.59 26.78
N VAL A 704 -24.57 11.30 26.45
CA VAL A 704 -24.88 10.74 25.12
C VAL A 704 -24.84 11.79 24.01
N ARG A 705 -24.81 13.09 24.32
CA ARG A 705 -24.89 14.21 23.35
C ARG A 705 -23.76 14.28 22.30
N SER A 706 -22.63 13.62 22.53
CA SER A 706 -21.48 13.61 21.61
C SER A 706 -21.23 12.24 20.95
N LEU A 707 -21.90 11.18 21.41
CA LEU A 707 -21.63 9.82 20.98
C LEU A 707 -22.00 9.57 19.51
N GLN A 708 -21.16 8.76 18.87
CA GLN A 708 -21.35 8.17 17.54
C GLN A 708 -21.57 6.65 17.64
N ILE A 709 -21.01 5.99 18.67
CA ILE A 709 -21.20 4.57 18.98
C ILE A 709 -21.53 4.40 20.46
N LEU A 710 -22.60 3.66 20.77
CA LEU A 710 -22.96 3.24 22.12
C LEU A 710 -23.18 1.73 22.16
N THR A 711 -22.27 1.01 22.80
CA THR A 711 -22.34 -0.43 22.96
C THR A 711 -22.73 -0.77 24.40
N VAL A 712 -23.80 -1.56 24.56
CA VAL A 712 -24.40 -1.96 25.85
C VAL A 712 -24.81 -3.43 25.76
N ILE A 713 -23.85 -4.36 25.91
CA ILE A 713 -24.09 -5.80 25.65
C ILE A 713 -24.18 -6.59 26.97
N ASN A 714 -25.26 -7.36 27.13
CA ASN A 714 -25.58 -8.11 28.34
C ASN A 714 -25.66 -7.25 29.62
N CYS A 715 -26.07 -5.97 29.52
CA CYS A 715 -26.32 -5.10 30.67
C CYS A 715 -27.63 -5.51 31.38
N LYS A 716 -27.63 -6.66 32.07
CA LYS A 716 -28.85 -7.33 32.57
C LYS A 716 -29.73 -6.50 33.50
N TYR A 717 -29.18 -5.49 34.17
CA TYR A 717 -29.89 -4.61 35.11
C TYR A 717 -30.34 -3.26 34.51
N LEU A 718 -29.94 -2.95 33.27
CA LEU A 718 -30.23 -1.66 32.61
C LEU A 718 -31.71 -1.55 32.26
N LYS A 719 -32.43 -0.61 32.90
CA LYS A 719 -33.88 -0.40 32.74
C LYS A 719 -34.24 0.64 31.70
N SER A 720 -33.46 1.73 31.60
CA SER A 720 -33.67 2.68 30.52
C SER A 720 -32.40 3.33 29.99
N LEU A 721 -32.41 3.55 28.68
CA LEU A 721 -31.50 4.44 28.00
C LEU A 721 -32.07 5.87 28.04
N PRO A 722 -31.22 6.90 28.25
CA PRO A 722 -31.62 8.28 28.04
C PRO A 722 -31.87 8.54 26.55
N GLU A 723 -32.49 9.68 26.25
CA GLU A 723 -32.74 10.12 24.86
C GLU A 723 -31.45 10.15 24.02
N LEU A 724 -31.39 9.28 23.02
CA LEU A 724 -30.20 9.06 22.20
C LEU A 724 -30.08 10.11 21.08
N PRO A 725 -28.90 10.68 20.79
CA PRO A 725 -28.77 11.80 19.87
C PRO A 725 -28.96 11.39 18.41
N PRO A 726 -29.20 12.35 17.50
CA PRO A 726 -29.23 12.07 16.06
C PRO A 726 -27.85 11.66 15.50
N SER A 727 -26.75 11.99 16.20
CA SER A 727 -25.37 11.63 15.80
C SER A 727 -25.00 10.16 15.94
N LEU A 728 -25.83 9.37 16.64
CA LEU A 728 -25.51 7.98 16.99
C LEU A 728 -25.67 7.08 15.76
N GLY A 729 -24.56 6.55 15.24
CA GLY A 729 -24.52 5.71 14.05
C GLY A 729 -24.89 4.24 14.28
N SER A 730 -24.55 3.69 15.43
CA SER A 730 -24.78 2.27 15.78
C SER A 730 -25.07 2.08 17.28
N ILE A 731 -25.91 1.10 17.60
CA ILE A 731 -26.21 0.68 18.99
C ILE A 731 -26.27 -0.86 19.07
N PRO A 732 -25.16 -1.54 19.42
CA PRO A 732 -25.22 -2.94 19.83
C PRO A 732 -25.68 -3.03 21.29
N ALA A 733 -26.97 -3.35 21.49
CA ALA A 733 -27.66 -3.39 22.79
C ALA A 733 -28.11 -4.79 23.24
N ASN A 734 -27.60 -5.83 22.58
CA ASN A 734 -28.11 -7.20 22.71
C ASN A 734 -27.96 -7.77 24.14
N GLY A 735 -28.98 -8.47 24.63
CA GLY A 735 -28.99 -9.14 25.93
C GLY A 735 -29.32 -8.25 27.15
N CYS A 736 -29.76 -7.00 26.94
CA CYS A 736 -30.25 -6.14 28.02
C CYS A 736 -31.67 -6.54 28.46
N ILE A 737 -31.79 -7.67 29.16
CA ILE A 737 -33.08 -8.32 29.47
C ILE A 737 -34.06 -7.42 30.23
N SER A 738 -33.60 -6.52 31.11
CA SER A 738 -34.45 -5.59 31.87
C SER A 738 -34.70 -4.24 31.19
N LEU A 739 -34.28 -4.05 29.92
CA LEU A 739 -34.43 -2.76 29.24
C LEU A 739 -35.90 -2.52 28.88
N GLU A 740 -36.52 -1.55 29.54
CA GLU A 740 -37.93 -1.16 29.39
C GLU A 740 -38.10 0.05 28.47
N GLU A 741 -37.28 1.10 28.62
CA GLU A 741 -37.41 2.37 27.89
C GLU A 741 -36.21 2.68 26.98
N VAL A 742 -36.51 3.07 25.73
CA VAL A 742 -35.56 3.62 24.75
C VAL A 742 -36.24 4.76 23.99
N SER A 743 -35.55 5.89 23.82
CA SER A 743 -36.00 7.02 23.01
C SER A 743 -34.84 7.64 22.24
N PHE A 744 -35.17 8.38 21.19
CA PHE A 744 -34.18 9.06 20.35
C PHE A 744 -34.64 10.49 20.07
N ALA A 745 -33.69 11.42 20.03
CA ALA A 745 -33.92 12.83 19.73
C ALA A 745 -34.22 13.06 18.25
N ASP A 746 -34.96 14.14 17.98
CA ASP A 746 -35.64 14.40 16.70
C ASP A 746 -34.72 14.31 15.47
N HIS A 747 -35.23 13.63 14.44
CA HIS A 747 -34.44 12.95 13.43
C HIS A 747 -34.10 13.80 12.21
N HIS A 748 -34.50 15.07 12.14
CA HIS A 748 -34.35 15.89 10.94
C HIS A 748 -32.92 16.40 10.64
N GLN A 749 -31.92 16.14 11.48
CA GLN A 749 -30.58 16.80 11.41
C GLN A 749 -29.36 15.88 11.18
N THR A 750 -29.53 14.59 10.93
CA THR A 750 -28.39 13.66 10.81
C THR A 750 -27.61 13.81 9.49
N ARG A 751 -26.31 14.09 9.57
CA ARG A 751 -25.37 13.59 8.55
C ARG A 751 -25.06 12.13 8.88
N PHE A 752 -25.48 11.20 8.03
CA PHE A 752 -24.98 9.83 8.12
C PHE A 752 -23.59 9.79 7.52
N ASP A 753 -22.60 9.41 8.33
CA ASP A 753 -21.35 8.85 7.82
C ASP A 753 -21.59 7.38 7.41
N ARG A 754 -20.62 6.75 6.75
CA ARG A 754 -20.74 5.46 6.01
C ARG A 754 -20.88 4.21 6.90
N SER A 755 -21.63 4.30 7.99
CA SER A 755 -21.96 3.18 8.89
C SER A 755 -23.12 2.35 8.34
N TYR A 756 -22.81 1.18 7.78
CA TYR A 756 -23.81 0.16 7.40
C TYR A 756 -24.40 -0.60 8.61
N GLN A 757 -23.98 -0.27 9.84
CA GLN A 757 -24.47 -0.94 11.04
C GLN A 757 -25.82 -0.38 11.50
N LEU A 758 -26.80 -1.26 11.66
CA LEU A 758 -28.09 -0.95 12.28
C LEU A 758 -28.11 -1.35 13.76
N ASN A 759 -29.02 -0.75 14.53
CA ASN A 759 -29.16 -1.04 15.96
C ASN A 759 -29.55 -2.51 16.18
N ASN A 760 -29.04 -3.13 17.25
CA ASN A 760 -29.31 -4.52 17.60
C ASN A 760 -29.82 -4.60 19.05
N PHE A 761 -31.14 -4.73 19.21
CA PHE A 761 -31.83 -4.92 20.49
C PHE A 761 -32.28 -6.38 20.70
N GLY A 762 -31.51 -7.35 20.16
CA GLY A 762 -31.80 -8.77 20.34
C GLY A 762 -31.84 -9.16 21.82
N HIS A 763 -32.76 -10.05 22.19
CA HIS A 763 -32.95 -10.55 23.56
C HIS A 763 -33.25 -9.47 24.65
N CYS A 764 -33.68 -8.27 24.26
CA CYS A 764 -34.16 -7.23 25.18
C CYS A 764 -35.66 -7.39 25.46
N PHE A 765 -36.03 -8.41 26.23
CA PHE A 765 -37.41 -8.92 26.30
C PHE A 765 -38.43 -8.02 27.02
N ASN A 766 -38.00 -7.09 27.89
CA ASN A 766 -38.92 -6.23 28.66
C ASN A 766 -39.21 -4.86 28.02
N LEU A 767 -38.80 -4.63 26.76
CA LEU A 767 -39.01 -3.35 26.07
C LEU A 767 -40.50 -3.02 25.96
N ASN A 768 -40.89 -1.83 26.44
CA ASN A 768 -42.29 -1.40 26.40
C ASN A 768 -42.72 -0.95 24.99
N HIS A 769 -44.03 -0.88 24.76
CA HIS A 769 -44.61 -0.53 23.45
C HIS A 769 -44.06 0.79 22.86
N ASN A 770 -43.79 1.80 23.69
CA ASN A 770 -43.22 3.07 23.23
C ASN A 770 -41.75 2.89 22.81
N ALA A 771 -40.97 2.13 23.58
CA ALA A 771 -39.58 1.82 23.24
C ALA A 771 -39.47 1.01 21.94
N ILE A 772 -40.33 0.00 21.75
CA ILE A 772 -40.42 -0.78 20.51
C ILE A 772 -40.74 0.15 19.33
N ASN A 773 -41.79 0.98 19.44
CA ASN A 773 -42.17 1.94 18.40
C ASN A 773 -41.04 2.92 18.06
N ASN A 774 -40.32 3.43 19.07
CA ASN A 774 -39.16 4.32 18.87
C ASN A 774 -38.01 3.63 18.13
N ILE A 775 -37.67 2.39 18.50
CA ILE A 775 -36.63 1.58 17.84
C ILE A 775 -37.00 1.31 16.38
N VAL A 776 -38.26 0.97 16.12
CA VAL A 776 -38.78 0.66 14.78
C VAL A 776 -38.78 1.91 13.89
N ALA A 777 -39.28 3.05 14.40
CA ALA A 777 -39.26 4.33 13.68
C ALA A 777 -37.83 4.78 13.35
N ASN A 778 -36.90 4.68 14.31
CA ASN A 778 -35.49 4.99 14.09
C ASN A 778 -34.85 4.08 13.03
N GLY A 779 -35.10 2.77 13.10
CA GLY A 779 -34.62 1.79 12.13
C GLY A 779 -35.13 2.08 10.72
N MET A 780 -36.44 2.34 10.55
CA MET A 780 -37.03 2.68 9.26
C MET A 780 -36.45 3.97 8.67
N LEU A 781 -36.30 5.03 9.47
CA LEU A 781 -35.71 6.29 9.02
C LEU A 781 -34.22 6.17 8.63
N ARG A 782 -33.47 5.28 9.30
CA ARG A 782 -32.09 4.93 8.88
C ARG A 782 -32.09 4.18 7.55
N ILE A 783 -32.87 3.11 7.42
CA ILE A 783 -32.98 2.30 6.18
C ILE A 783 -33.34 3.20 4.99
N GLN A 784 -34.34 4.07 5.16
CA GLN A 784 -34.79 5.02 4.15
C GLN A 784 -33.67 5.98 3.68
N ARG A 785 -32.80 6.43 4.60
CA ARG A 785 -31.68 7.33 4.29
C ARG A 785 -30.47 6.61 3.70
N LEU A 786 -30.12 5.42 4.20
CA LEU A 786 -29.09 4.59 3.56
C LEU A 786 -29.50 4.20 2.14
N ALA A 787 -30.77 3.86 1.89
CA ALA A 787 -31.29 3.62 0.54
C ALA A 787 -31.13 4.85 -0.37
N MET A 788 -31.49 6.05 0.11
CA MET A 788 -31.29 7.30 -0.64
C MET A 788 -29.81 7.66 -0.88
N GLN A 789 -28.89 7.23 -0.02
CA GLN A 789 -27.44 7.46 -0.21
C GLN A 789 -26.82 6.43 -1.15
N LEU A 790 -27.14 5.13 -0.99
CA LEU A 790 -26.71 4.05 -1.88
C LEU A 790 -27.16 4.30 -3.32
N ALA A 791 -28.39 4.75 -3.54
CA ALA A 791 -28.90 5.12 -4.87
C ALA A 791 -28.16 6.33 -5.52
N ARG A 792 -27.39 7.10 -4.74
CA ARG A 792 -26.55 8.22 -5.24
C ARG A 792 -25.09 7.81 -5.44
N GLU A 793 -24.55 7.00 -4.53
CA GLU A 793 -23.15 6.53 -4.57
C GLU A 793 -22.96 5.36 -5.56
N PHE A 794 -23.96 4.49 -5.70
CA PHE A 794 -23.92 3.27 -6.53
C PHE A 794 -25.12 3.20 -7.50
N PRO A 795 -25.26 4.11 -8.47
CA PRO A 795 -26.42 4.17 -9.37
C PRO A 795 -26.57 2.98 -10.35
N ARG A 796 -25.74 1.93 -10.23
CA ARG A 796 -25.73 0.69 -11.05
C ARG A 796 -25.16 -0.53 -10.29
N GLY A 797 -25.34 -0.62 -8.97
CA GLY A 797 -24.77 -1.73 -8.18
C GLY A 797 -25.70 -2.22 -7.06
N PRO A 798 -25.67 -3.52 -6.70
CA PRO A 798 -26.53 -4.07 -5.67
C PRO A 798 -26.12 -3.60 -4.27
N GLY A 799 -27.10 -3.35 -3.41
CA GLY A 799 -26.90 -2.96 -2.02
C GLY A 799 -27.83 -3.72 -1.07
N GLN A 800 -27.29 -4.19 0.06
CA GLN A 800 -28.02 -4.98 1.05
C GLN A 800 -28.02 -4.28 2.41
N VAL A 801 -29.17 -4.26 3.09
CA VAL A 801 -29.32 -3.64 4.43
C VAL A 801 -30.12 -4.58 5.33
N ALA A 802 -29.61 -4.85 6.55
CA ALA A 802 -30.17 -5.87 7.45
C ALA A 802 -30.49 -5.32 8.85
N CYS A 803 -31.76 -5.42 9.28
CA CYS A 803 -32.24 -4.89 10.57
C CYS A 803 -32.67 -6.00 11.53
N HIS A 804 -32.50 -5.75 12.84
CA HIS A 804 -32.87 -6.67 13.92
C HIS A 804 -33.85 -5.98 14.87
N PHE A 805 -35.06 -6.50 15.00
CA PHE A 805 -36.08 -5.94 15.91
C PHE A 805 -36.15 -6.71 17.24
N PRO A 806 -36.50 -6.04 18.35
CA PRO A 806 -36.75 -6.70 19.62
C PRO A 806 -38.11 -7.42 19.63
N GLY A 807 -38.17 -8.57 20.32
CA GLY A 807 -39.40 -9.36 20.49
C GLY A 807 -39.46 -10.60 19.61
N SER A 808 -40.67 -11.13 19.46
CA SER A 808 -41.01 -12.33 18.65
C SER A 808 -41.87 -12.02 17.41
N GLU A 809 -42.35 -10.78 17.27
CA GLU A 809 -43.27 -10.34 16.22
C GLU A 809 -42.74 -9.10 15.50
N ILE A 810 -42.96 -9.02 14.19
CA ILE A 810 -42.63 -7.82 13.40
C ILE A 810 -43.85 -6.88 13.45
N PRO A 811 -43.68 -5.57 13.74
CA PRO A 811 -44.80 -4.63 13.81
C PRO A 811 -45.63 -4.62 12.52
N GLU A 812 -46.95 -4.74 12.65
CA GLU A 812 -47.89 -4.91 11.51
C GLU A 812 -47.82 -3.81 10.45
N ARG A 813 -47.28 -2.63 10.78
CA ARG A 813 -47.15 -1.48 9.87
C ARG A 813 -45.80 -0.78 10.04
N PRO A 814 -44.75 -1.20 9.32
CA PRO A 814 -43.46 -0.50 9.31
C PRO A 814 -43.52 0.90 8.67
N TRP A 815 -44.55 1.17 7.87
CA TRP A 815 -44.72 2.37 7.07
C TRP A 815 -45.94 3.16 7.54
N SER A 816 -45.73 4.13 8.44
CA SER A 816 -46.77 5.08 8.88
C SER A 816 -46.31 6.54 8.87
N PHE A 817 -45.26 6.85 8.10
CA PHE A 817 -45.09 8.21 7.56
C PHE A 817 -45.94 8.32 6.30
N ASN A 818 -46.72 9.40 6.19
CA ASN A 818 -47.39 9.73 4.94
C ASN A 818 -46.30 9.97 3.87
N ASP A 819 -46.51 9.38 2.68
CA ASP A 819 -45.58 9.36 1.55
C ASP A 819 -44.21 8.69 1.82
N PRO A 820 -44.11 7.34 1.72
CA PRO A 820 -42.83 6.73 1.42
C PRO A 820 -42.34 7.23 0.05
N PRO A 821 -41.10 7.73 -0.08
CA PRO A 821 -40.58 8.16 -1.37
C PRO A 821 -40.49 6.94 -2.30
N PRO A 822 -40.85 7.06 -3.59
CA PRO A 822 -40.73 5.96 -4.52
C PRO A 822 -39.25 5.57 -4.67
N LEU A 823 -38.90 4.36 -4.24
CA LEU A 823 -37.58 3.78 -4.46
C LEU A 823 -37.41 3.56 -5.97
N GLN A 824 -36.63 4.43 -6.62
CA GLN A 824 -36.43 4.41 -8.07
C GLN A 824 -35.49 3.31 -8.58
N HIS A 825 -35.04 2.40 -7.70
CA HIS A 825 -34.14 1.29 -8.04
C HIS A 825 -34.72 -0.06 -7.59
N PRO A 826 -34.72 -1.09 -8.46
CA PRO A 826 -35.19 -2.44 -8.12
C PRO A 826 -34.16 -3.27 -7.33
N ASP A 827 -32.89 -2.84 -7.28
CA ASP A 827 -31.75 -3.69 -6.90
C ASP A 827 -31.36 -3.65 -5.40
N LEU A 828 -32.21 -3.09 -4.54
CA LEU A 828 -31.92 -2.90 -3.10
C LEU A 828 -32.64 -3.94 -2.22
N VAL A 829 -31.89 -4.81 -1.55
CA VAL A 829 -32.45 -5.90 -0.74
C VAL A 829 -32.46 -5.54 0.75
N LEU A 830 -33.63 -5.56 1.36
CA LEU A 830 -33.85 -5.35 2.80
C LEU A 830 -34.12 -6.69 3.50
N ILE A 831 -33.36 -7.02 4.54
CA ILE A 831 -33.55 -8.24 5.34
C ILE A 831 -33.88 -7.89 6.79
N PHE A 832 -34.82 -8.64 7.38
CA PHE A 832 -35.26 -8.47 8.76
C PHE A 832 -35.06 -9.78 9.54
N PHE A 833 -34.40 -9.71 10.69
CA PHE A 833 -34.15 -10.85 11.56
C PHE A 833 -34.98 -10.77 12.85
N ASN A 834 -35.53 -11.91 13.27
CA ASN A 834 -36.33 -12.07 14.49
C ASN A 834 -35.50 -12.72 15.61
N GLY A 835 -35.66 -12.24 16.85
CA GLY A 835 -34.60 -12.29 17.87
C GLY A 835 -34.44 -13.56 18.68
N HIS A 836 -34.19 -14.74 18.07
CA HIS A 836 -34.06 -16.01 18.81
C HIS A 836 -32.75 -16.82 18.68
N LYS A 837 -31.82 -16.47 17.78
CA LYS A 837 -30.42 -16.95 17.83
C LYS A 837 -29.45 -15.87 17.35
N MET A 838 -28.31 -15.73 18.03
CA MET A 838 -27.09 -15.21 17.38
C MET A 838 -26.52 -16.31 16.48
N PHE A 839 -26.19 -15.96 15.24
CA PHE A 839 -25.31 -16.77 14.40
C PHE A 839 -23.92 -16.16 14.40
N ASN A 840 -22.93 -16.89 14.90
CA ASN A 840 -21.56 -16.70 14.43
C ASN A 840 -21.50 -17.12 12.95
N SER A 841 -20.52 -16.59 12.20
CA SER A 841 -20.37 -16.79 10.75
C SER A 841 -19.87 -18.19 10.36
N GLY A 842 -20.53 -19.24 10.86
CA GLY A 842 -20.21 -20.64 10.60
C GLY A 842 -21.29 -21.67 11.02
N GLU A 843 -22.43 -21.27 11.61
CA GLU A 843 -23.45 -22.22 12.14
C GLU A 843 -24.88 -21.95 11.61
N MET A 844 -25.04 -21.67 10.32
CA MET A 844 -26.36 -21.42 9.69
C MET A 844 -27.20 -22.69 9.43
N PHE A 845 -27.66 -23.40 10.48
CA PHE A 845 -28.62 -24.48 10.33
C PHE A 845 -29.68 -24.55 11.45
N LEU A 846 -30.96 -24.55 11.04
CA LEU A 846 -32.11 -25.15 11.73
C LEU A 846 -33.35 -25.09 10.82
N GLU A 847 -34.09 -26.20 10.73
CA GLU A 847 -35.24 -26.37 9.82
C GLU A 847 -36.58 -26.24 10.56
N ASP A 848 -37.63 -25.80 9.83
CA ASP A 848 -38.99 -26.32 10.05
C ASP A 848 -39.83 -26.25 8.75
N LYS A 849 -40.90 -27.04 8.67
CA LYS A 849 -41.55 -27.46 7.41
C LYS A 849 -42.91 -26.84 7.18
N LEU A 850 -43.06 -26.08 6.07
CA LEU A 850 -44.23 -26.11 5.18
C LEU A 850 -44.09 -25.18 3.94
N TYR A 851 -42.99 -25.25 3.19
CA TYR A 851 -42.78 -24.51 1.93
C TYR A 851 -41.74 -25.20 1.02
N GLU A 852 -42.12 -26.25 0.28
CA GLU A 852 -41.14 -27.19 -0.35
C GLU A 852 -41.05 -27.12 -1.89
N GLU A 853 -41.83 -26.28 -2.57
CA GLU A 853 -41.82 -26.16 -4.05
C GLU A 853 -41.13 -24.88 -4.60
N ALA A 854 -40.57 -24.01 -3.74
CA ALA A 854 -39.96 -22.74 -4.16
C ALA A 854 -38.50 -22.52 -3.69
N LEU A 855 -37.90 -23.51 -3.00
CA LEU A 855 -36.55 -23.42 -2.41
C LEU A 855 -35.48 -24.22 -3.16
N PHE A 856 -35.88 -25.16 -4.02
CA PHE A 856 -34.98 -26.15 -4.59
C PHE A 856 -33.96 -25.56 -5.58
N ASP A 857 -34.35 -24.59 -6.39
CA ASP A 857 -33.45 -23.96 -7.36
C ASP A 857 -32.48 -22.96 -6.71
N PHE A 858 -32.89 -22.27 -5.64
CA PHE A 858 -32.01 -21.33 -4.93
C PHE A 858 -30.88 -22.05 -4.19
N PHE A 859 -31.18 -23.17 -3.52
CA PHE A 859 -30.15 -23.95 -2.82
C PHE A 859 -29.20 -24.69 -3.76
N ARG A 860 -29.63 -25.01 -4.99
CA ARG A 860 -28.78 -25.67 -6.00
C ARG A 860 -27.58 -24.84 -6.44
N ALA A 861 -27.65 -23.51 -6.29
CA ALA A 861 -26.56 -22.59 -6.61
C ALA A 861 -25.51 -22.45 -5.48
N ILE A 862 -25.85 -22.79 -4.23
CA ILE A 862 -25.01 -22.59 -3.05
C ILE A 862 -24.49 -23.92 -2.47
N ALA A 863 -25.24 -25.01 -2.60
CA ALA A 863 -24.83 -26.34 -2.16
C ALA A 863 -23.75 -27.01 -3.03
N ALA A 864 -23.12 -26.27 -3.95
CA ALA A 864 -22.09 -26.77 -4.85
C ALA A 864 -20.67 -26.84 -4.22
N ASP A 865 -20.41 -26.09 -3.14
CA ASP A 865 -19.05 -26.02 -2.55
C ASP A 865 -18.79 -27.02 -1.41
N TYR A 866 -19.72 -27.25 -0.47
CA TYR A 866 -19.49 -28.17 0.68
C TYR A 866 -20.76 -28.89 1.16
N ALA A 867 -20.63 -30.19 1.49
CA ALA A 867 -21.73 -31.02 2.00
C ALA A 867 -21.28 -32.11 2.99
N PHE A 868 -21.97 -32.20 4.14
CA PHE A 868 -22.22 -33.35 5.05
C PHE A 868 -23.09 -32.87 6.23
N GLY A 869 -24.06 -33.60 6.80
CA GLY A 869 -24.68 -34.86 6.38
C GLY A 869 -25.69 -35.41 7.42
N ASN A 870 -26.74 -36.10 6.94
CA ASN A 870 -27.66 -37.04 7.63
C ASN A 870 -28.54 -36.60 8.84
N HIS A 871 -29.85 -36.46 8.58
CA HIS A 871 -31.05 -36.85 9.38
C HIS A 871 -31.24 -36.26 10.82
N THR A 872 -32.43 -35.80 11.27
CA THR A 872 -33.80 -36.36 11.11
C THR A 872 -34.91 -35.32 11.41
N ASN A 873 -36.16 -35.59 10.98
CA ASN A 873 -37.37 -34.73 10.91
C ASN A 873 -37.92 -34.02 12.19
N TYR A 874 -38.45 -32.79 12.02
CA TYR A 874 -39.47 -32.12 12.86
C TYR A 874 -40.56 -31.38 12.01
N VAL A 875 -41.59 -30.74 12.64
CA VAL A 875 -42.81 -30.15 11.98
C VAL A 875 -43.54 -29.04 12.81
N VAL A 876 -43.64 -27.79 12.32
CA VAL A 876 -44.55 -26.66 12.78
C VAL A 876 -44.95 -25.71 11.59
N LYS A 877 -45.90 -24.78 11.77
CA LYS A 877 -46.58 -23.95 10.72
C LYS A 877 -46.35 -22.43 10.79
N LYS A 878 -46.25 -21.77 9.60
CA LYS A 878 -46.68 -20.40 9.13
C LYS A 878 -46.61 -19.17 10.08
N CYS A 879 -46.20 -17.95 9.69
CA CYS A 879 -45.99 -17.25 8.39
C CYS A 879 -44.74 -16.32 8.45
N GLY A 880 -44.25 -15.65 7.38
CA GLY A 880 -44.56 -15.75 5.94
C GLY A 880 -44.99 -14.45 5.22
N VAL A 881 -44.06 -13.63 4.70
CA VAL A 881 -44.25 -12.62 3.62
C VAL A 881 -43.06 -12.71 2.63
N HIS A 882 -43.31 -12.54 1.33
CA HIS A 882 -42.32 -12.68 0.22
C HIS A 882 -42.51 -11.61 -0.87
N VAL A 883 -41.53 -11.43 -1.78
CA VAL A 883 -41.68 -11.18 -3.24
C VAL A 883 -40.29 -11.21 -3.94
N PHE A 884 -40.22 -11.46 -5.26
CA PHE A 884 -39.02 -11.63 -6.11
C PHE A 884 -39.05 -10.74 -7.37
N TYR A 885 -37.90 -10.52 -8.05
CA TYR A 885 -37.81 -10.57 -9.53
C TYR A 885 -36.35 -10.77 -10.05
N GLU A 886 -36.19 -11.06 -11.36
CA GLU A 886 -34.96 -11.54 -12.06
C GLU A 886 -34.96 -11.15 -13.56
N ASP A 887 -33.80 -10.84 -14.18
CA ASP A 887 -33.45 -11.19 -15.60
C ASP A 887 -31.95 -10.93 -15.90
N THR A 888 -31.29 -11.77 -16.72
CA THR A 888 -29.96 -11.52 -17.34
C THR A 888 -29.77 -12.24 -18.69
N VAL A 889 -29.11 -11.59 -19.67
CA VAL A 889 -29.01 -12.11 -21.05
C VAL A 889 -27.57 -12.12 -21.61
N LEU A 890 -26.95 -13.32 -21.60
CA LEU A 890 -25.87 -13.82 -22.51
C LEU A 890 -24.45 -13.17 -22.40
N TYR A 891 -23.31 -13.81 -22.77
CA TYR A 891 -23.09 -14.98 -23.67
C TYR A 891 -21.68 -15.66 -23.51
N ARG A 892 -21.60 -17.01 -23.69
CA ARG A 892 -20.46 -17.80 -24.28
C ARG A 892 -19.11 -17.97 -23.51
N LYS A 893 -18.32 -19.08 -23.60
CA LYS A 893 -18.45 -20.44 -24.23
C LYS A 893 -17.31 -21.45 -23.83
N ARG A 894 -17.61 -22.77 -23.79
CA ARG A 894 -16.70 -23.97 -24.00
C ARG A 894 -15.64 -24.31 -22.89
N SER A 895 -15.16 -25.56 -22.70
CA SER A 895 -15.37 -26.87 -23.41
C SER A 895 -14.82 -28.13 -22.67
N LEU A 896 -15.45 -29.32 -22.92
CA LEU A 896 -14.92 -30.72 -22.84
C LEU A 896 -14.58 -31.32 -21.44
N SER A 897 -14.65 -32.63 -21.14
CA SER A 897 -15.30 -33.82 -21.78
C SER A 897 -15.13 -35.16 -20.99
N ILE A 898 -16.16 -36.05 -20.98
CA ILE A 898 -16.08 -37.56 -20.87
C ILE A 898 -15.63 -38.11 -19.48
N SER A 899 -16.10 -39.24 -18.91
CA SER A 899 -17.07 -40.33 -19.25
C SER A 899 -17.80 -40.86 -18.01
N ASP A 900 -18.92 -41.58 -18.19
CA ASP A 900 -19.60 -42.41 -17.19
C ASP A 900 -18.90 -43.77 -16.93
N GLU A 901 -19.04 -44.36 -15.74
CA GLU A 901 -19.31 -45.81 -15.48
C GLU A 901 -19.51 -46.11 -13.96
N ASP A 902 -20.32 -47.13 -13.67
CA ASP A 902 -20.55 -47.93 -12.42
C ASP A 902 -21.05 -47.33 -11.06
N GLU A 903 -22.27 -47.77 -10.70
CA GLU A 903 -22.85 -48.04 -9.35
C GLU A 903 -23.68 -49.36 -9.47
N PRO A 904 -24.14 -50.09 -8.42
CA PRO A 904 -24.13 -49.85 -6.96
C PRO A 904 -23.29 -50.95 -6.21
N GLU A 905 -23.51 -51.50 -4.99
CA GLU A 905 -24.53 -51.46 -3.91
C GLU A 905 -23.87 -51.73 -2.53
N PRO A 906 -24.50 -51.44 -1.37
CA PRO A 906 -23.87 -51.47 -0.04
C PRO A 906 -24.17 -52.73 0.80
N SER A 907 -23.49 -52.90 1.95
CA SER A 907 -23.84 -53.95 2.92
C SER A 907 -23.70 -53.56 4.41
N SER A 908 -24.75 -53.93 5.17
CA SER A 908 -24.82 -54.12 6.63
C SER A 908 -24.30 -53.03 7.60
N PHE A 909 -25.25 -52.27 8.18
CA PHE A 909 -25.22 -51.91 9.61
C PHE A 909 -26.53 -52.39 10.26
N LYS A 910 -26.45 -53.22 11.30
CA LYS A 910 -27.62 -53.71 12.06
C LYS A 910 -27.20 -54.18 13.45
N GLY A 911 -27.53 -53.42 14.49
CA GLY A 911 -27.21 -53.80 15.88
C GLY A 911 -27.70 -52.84 16.98
N GLU A 912 -27.62 -51.52 16.78
CA GLU A 912 -27.71 -50.56 17.90
C GLU A 912 -29.06 -49.81 18.04
N ALA A 913 -30.03 -50.07 17.16
CA ALA A 913 -31.30 -49.34 17.12
C ALA A 913 -32.33 -49.76 18.19
N GLU A 914 -32.14 -50.91 18.87
CA GLU A 914 -33.19 -51.50 19.71
C GLU A 914 -33.06 -51.19 21.23
N ASP A 915 -31.88 -50.84 21.75
CA ASP A 915 -31.71 -50.43 23.18
C ASP A 915 -32.31 -49.04 23.45
N LEU A 916 -32.04 -48.09 22.55
CA LEU A 916 -32.44 -46.69 22.71
C LEU A 916 -33.97 -46.53 22.82
N ALA A 917 -34.72 -47.37 22.10
CA ALA A 917 -36.18 -47.39 22.07
C ALA A 917 -36.83 -47.82 23.40
N GLN A 918 -36.13 -48.55 24.27
CA GLN A 918 -36.67 -48.92 25.60
C GLN A 918 -36.46 -47.81 26.64
N ARG A 919 -35.34 -47.08 26.57
CA ARG A 919 -34.96 -46.10 27.59
C ARG A 919 -35.79 -44.83 27.58
N LEU A 920 -36.21 -44.35 26.40
CA LEU A 920 -36.99 -43.10 26.25
C LEU A 920 -38.45 -43.21 26.73
N LYS A 921 -38.94 -44.41 27.08
CA LYS A 921 -40.36 -44.64 27.42
C LYS A 921 -40.75 -44.34 28.89
N LYS A 922 -39.85 -43.76 29.70
CA LYS A 922 -39.98 -43.83 31.18
C LYS A 922 -39.83 -42.52 31.98
N LEU A 923 -39.76 -41.35 31.33
CA LEU A 923 -39.74 -40.06 32.03
C LEU A 923 -40.80 -39.12 31.43
N ARG A 924 -41.74 -38.70 32.27
CA ARG A 924 -42.84 -37.74 32.06
C ARG A 924 -43.23 -37.19 33.43
N ILE A 925 -43.92 -36.05 33.47
CA ILE A 925 -44.34 -35.22 34.62
C ILE A 925 -43.43 -33.99 34.79
N ASP A 926 -43.91 -32.86 34.24
CA ASP A 926 -44.35 -31.63 34.91
C ASP A 926 -43.50 -31.11 36.12
N ASP A 927 -43.21 -29.81 36.27
CA ASP A 927 -43.63 -28.60 35.53
C ASP A 927 -42.50 -27.97 34.68
#